data_AF-A0A428PD96-F1
#
_entry.id   AF-A0A428PD96-F1
#
_cell.length_a   1.000
_cell.length_b   1.000
_cell.length_c   1.000
_cell.angle_alpha   90.00
_cell.angle_beta   90.00
_cell.angle_gamma   90.00
#
_symmetry.space_group_name_H-M   'P 1'
#
loop_
_entity.id
_entity.type
_entity.pdbx_description
1 polymer ?
#
loop_
_entity_poly.entity_id
_entity_poly.type
_entity_poly.pdbx_seq_one_letter_code
_entity_poly.pdbx_strand_id
1 'polypeptide(L)'
;MAGPVMSGSTDSYFWTHLVMQFSHFEPTVRHAVLAISSLYEEFARGSRITRQICGSTFAIGHYNAAIQQIKSSGDEQLILLLCILFICIEYLQGDIYAALEHCRHGIVILNNSSCPEWAHQYLVPIFRRLSIIPFFLGGVKSMRLPSLIGFDPAMPAEFSNIAEAQSFIDNLMLRSMECVLDGIDDHKSTLSTLLEQWETKAKNLVGPAKEGLFDVGTLYKVGRRLIELEHDISLDDGITDYGENNYAVLPPEGKRFFAVPIKHELEVISGEDGSIHYKRQIHFLQRDHQGQAFIKDICSLSSHVSSATSFNLIGSTIVQMRSTYLTGAALSAAAVHAASLSDICSKTYAKSALPADGFISGITIDPDSVQTALVSNASFQSEWYPTASADYCNLTFAYSHDGIADDIVHVSYWLPAPSKFQNRYVSTGGGGLAINSGSQYAGSGLIVGAVSGITDGGFGSFNTQWDEVFLLANGTINWQSVYMFGYQAHHELALLGKELARNIYDVAKSSKVYSYYQGCSEGGREGWSQVQRFADQFDGAAIGAPAFRYGQQQVNHLFGNVIEQTADYFPPSCELDKILNLTITACDRLDGREDGVVSRSDLCKMHFNLNSTIGTPYSCEASSSTGGPMLRARQFSRPSTPAQNGTITAEAVAVIQQFFDGLHDSQGRRVYLNYQPGSGFTDAATSYDEETETWGLSISGLGGEWVARYLQLKDTNTLESLNNVTYDTLKEWMIYGMNKYADSLQTTYPDLSDFHSAGGKVIHVHGESDDSIPAGSSVHYYDSVRSVMFPEKNYNESVAAVDDFYRLFLVPGGAHCGSNSNQPNGGWPQTTLQTVIEWVEKGVAPETLDGSGGDIDTICRWPLRPLWSGTSMDCVYDQESLDSWTYDFDAYKLPLY
;
A
#
# COMPACT_ATOMS: atom_id res chain seq x y z
N MET A 1 5.02 -24.93 -26.25
CA MET A 1 5.50 -24.33 -27.51
C MET A 1 5.89 -22.90 -27.20
N ALA A 2 7.18 -22.60 -27.32
CA ALA A 2 7.75 -21.28 -27.14
C ALA A 2 7.40 -20.42 -28.35
N GLY A 3 6.93 -19.19 -28.17
CA GLY A 3 6.56 -18.30 -29.28
C GLY A 3 6.39 -16.83 -28.91
N PRO A 4 6.25 -16.49 -27.62
CA PRO A 4 6.44 -15.11 -27.15
C PRO A 4 7.07 -15.14 -25.75
N VAL A 5 8.20 -15.84 -25.66
CA VAL A 5 9.12 -15.83 -24.51
C VAL A 5 10.48 -15.30 -24.99
N MET A 6 10.44 -14.30 -25.88
CA MET A 6 11.61 -13.87 -26.66
C MET A 6 12.16 -12.49 -26.27
N SER A 7 11.69 -11.89 -25.18
CA SER A 7 12.40 -10.80 -24.52
C SER A 7 12.62 -11.16 -23.06
N GLY A 8 13.86 -11.50 -22.71
CA GLY A 8 14.30 -11.41 -21.32
C GLY A 8 14.36 -9.96 -20.86
N SER A 9 14.61 -9.75 -19.57
CA SER A 9 14.69 -8.46 -18.88
C SER A 9 15.67 -7.42 -19.47
N THR A 10 16.50 -7.78 -20.44
CA THR A 10 17.52 -6.89 -21.04
C THR A 10 17.23 -6.40 -22.45
N ASP A 11 16.28 -7.00 -23.18
CA ASP A 11 16.07 -6.68 -24.60
C ASP A 11 14.88 -5.73 -24.81
N SER A 12 14.52 -4.94 -23.78
CA SER A 12 13.40 -3.99 -23.87
C SER A 12 13.61 -3.03 -25.03
N TYR A 13 14.83 -2.56 -25.28
CA TYR A 13 15.16 -1.63 -26.36
C TYR A 13 14.86 -2.20 -27.76
N PHE A 14 15.11 -3.49 -27.99
CA PHE A 14 14.82 -4.12 -29.29
C PHE A 14 13.34 -4.05 -29.63
N TRP A 15 12.47 -4.44 -28.70
CA TRP A 15 11.02 -4.48 -28.93
C TRP A 15 10.35 -3.11 -28.79
N THR A 16 10.73 -2.33 -27.78
CA THR A 16 10.07 -1.05 -27.47
C THR A 16 10.57 0.12 -28.32
N HIS A 17 11.81 0.05 -28.84
CA HIS A 17 12.39 1.11 -29.65
C HIS A 17 12.71 0.65 -31.07
N LEU A 18 13.57 -0.36 -31.28
CA LEU A 18 14.02 -0.72 -32.64
C LEU A 18 12.88 -1.24 -33.52
N VAL A 19 12.14 -2.28 -33.08
CA VAL A 19 11.01 -2.82 -33.86
C VAL A 19 9.93 -1.77 -34.09
N MET A 20 9.66 -0.92 -33.07
CA MET A 20 8.67 0.16 -33.20
C MET A 20 9.09 1.23 -34.20
N GLN A 21 10.34 1.69 -34.13
CA GLN A 21 10.91 2.65 -35.08
C GLN A 21 10.87 2.07 -36.49
N PHE A 22 11.41 0.87 -36.71
CA PHE A 22 11.38 0.22 -38.02
C PHE A 22 9.95 -0.05 -38.52
N SER A 23 8.98 -0.38 -37.65
CA SER A 23 7.58 -0.53 -38.07
C SER A 23 6.94 0.79 -38.54
N HIS A 24 7.47 1.93 -38.09
CA HIS A 24 6.99 3.25 -38.48
C HIS A 24 7.42 3.61 -39.91
N PHE A 25 8.64 3.27 -40.32
CA PHE A 25 9.16 3.64 -41.65
C PHE A 25 9.33 2.49 -42.64
N GLU A 26 9.40 1.22 -42.20
CA GLU A 26 9.47 0.03 -43.06
C GLU A 26 8.14 -0.74 -43.11
N PRO A 27 7.40 -0.70 -44.23
CA PRO A 27 6.13 -1.43 -44.38
C PRO A 27 6.26 -2.94 -44.17
N THR A 28 7.39 -3.52 -44.58
CA THR A 28 7.69 -4.95 -44.41
C THR A 28 7.72 -5.36 -42.94
N VAL A 29 8.35 -4.54 -42.09
CA VAL A 29 8.43 -4.75 -40.64
C VAL A 29 7.05 -4.58 -40.01
N ARG A 30 6.29 -3.57 -40.44
CA ARG A 30 4.91 -3.38 -40.00
C ARG A 30 4.03 -4.59 -40.28
N HIS A 31 4.12 -5.17 -41.48
CA HIS A 31 3.39 -6.39 -41.82
C HIS A 31 3.82 -7.58 -40.97
N ALA A 32 5.11 -7.74 -40.70
CA ALA A 32 5.60 -8.80 -39.81
C ALA A 32 5.08 -8.62 -38.38
N VAL A 33 5.09 -7.40 -37.84
CA VAL A 33 4.54 -7.08 -36.50
C VAL A 33 3.05 -7.35 -36.45
N LEU A 34 2.27 -6.95 -37.46
CA LEU A 34 0.83 -7.24 -37.53
C LEU A 34 0.53 -8.75 -37.56
N ALA A 35 1.35 -9.52 -38.29
CA ALA A 35 1.24 -10.97 -38.32
C ALA A 35 1.59 -11.61 -36.96
N ILE A 36 2.67 -11.17 -36.31
CA ILE A 36 3.04 -11.62 -34.95
C ILE A 36 1.92 -11.32 -33.97
N SER A 37 1.41 -10.08 -33.96
CA SER A 37 0.34 -9.68 -33.04
C SER A 37 -0.91 -10.54 -33.23
N SER A 38 -1.32 -10.78 -34.48
CA SER A 38 -2.51 -11.59 -34.77
C SER A 38 -2.32 -13.07 -34.42
N LEU A 39 -1.16 -13.67 -34.73
CA LEU A 39 -0.88 -15.07 -34.38
C LEU A 39 -0.72 -15.25 -32.87
N TYR A 40 -0.13 -14.26 -32.20
CA TYR A 40 0.03 -14.29 -30.76
C TYR A 40 -1.31 -14.20 -30.04
N GLU A 41 -2.21 -13.35 -30.53
CA GLU A 41 -3.58 -13.25 -30.02
C GLU A 41 -4.32 -14.59 -30.15
N GLU A 42 -4.19 -15.29 -31.28
CA GLU A 42 -4.77 -16.62 -31.47
C GLU A 42 -4.12 -17.70 -30.58
N PHE A 43 -2.80 -17.68 -30.46
CA PHE A 43 -2.05 -18.58 -29.58
C PHE A 43 -2.39 -18.37 -28.09
N ALA A 44 -2.48 -17.10 -27.65
CA ALA A 44 -2.83 -16.74 -26.28
C ALA A 44 -4.23 -17.20 -25.91
N ARG A 45 -5.19 -17.22 -26.84
CA ARG A 45 -6.54 -17.76 -26.63
C ARG A 45 -6.60 -19.29 -26.46
N GLY A 46 -5.47 -20.00 -26.48
CA GLY A 46 -5.41 -21.45 -26.30
C GLY A 46 -5.75 -22.25 -27.56
N SER A 47 -5.98 -21.58 -28.70
CA SER A 47 -6.12 -22.23 -30.00
C SER A 47 -4.76 -22.83 -30.39
N ARG A 48 -4.70 -24.15 -30.57
CA ARG A 48 -3.53 -24.78 -31.20
C ARG A 48 -3.50 -24.40 -32.67
N ILE A 49 -2.86 -23.28 -33.00
CA ILE A 49 -2.47 -23.02 -34.38
C ILE A 49 -1.39 -24.05 -34.71
N THR A 50 -1.77 -24.99 -35.55
CA THR A 50 -0.84 -25.83 -36.28
C THR A 50 -1.15 -25.58 -37.74
N ARG A 51 -0.23 -25.84 -38.67
CA ARG A 51 -0.49 -25.75 -40.11
C ARG A 51 -1.76 -26.46 -40.60
N GLN A 52 -2.37 -27.34 -39.79
CA GLN A 52 -3.60 -28.08 -40.09
C GLN A 52 -4.90 -27.36 -39.68
N ILE A 53 -4.84 -26.36 -38.81
CA ILE A 53 -5.97 -25.49 -38.47
C ILE A 53 -5.71 -24.15 -39.15
N CYS A 54 -6.65 -23.67 -39.97
CA CYS A 54 -6.48 -22.45 -40.75
C CYS A 54 -6.22 -21.28 -39.78
N GLY A 55 -4.96 -20.85 -39.65
CA GLY A 55 -4.61 -19.67 -38.87
C GLY A 55 -5.29 -18.43 -39.43
N SER A 56 -5.40 -17.39 -38.61
CA SER A 56 -5.93 -16.08 -38.99
C SER A 56 -5.57 -15.73 -40.44
N THR A 57 -6.57 -15.67 -41.32
CA THR A 57 -6.41 -15.26 -42.72
C THR A 57 -5.75 -13.88 -42.81
N PHE A 58 -5.95 -13.06 -41.78
CA PHE A 58 -5.31 -11.77 -41.59
C PHE A 58 -3.80 -11.91 -41.27
N ALA A 59 -3.42 -12.77 -40.32
CA ALA A 59 -2.03 -13.04 -39.99
C ALA A 59 -1.25 -13.61 -41.17
N ILE A 60 -1.81 -14.61 -41.84
CA ILE A 60 -1.20 -15.24 -43.01
C ILE A 60 -1.13 -14.23 -44.17
N GLY A 61 -2.15 -13.39 -44.33
CA GLY A 61 -2.15 -12.30 -45.32
C GLY A 61 -1.01 -11.31 -45.10
N HIS A 62 -0.82 -10.84 -43.87
CA HIS A 62 0.27 -9.92 -43.52
C HIS A 62 1.63 -10.60 -43.54
N TYR A 63 1.73 -11.85 -43.12
CA TYR A 63 2.98 -12.60 -43.20
C TYR A 63 3.43 -12.79 -44.65
N ASN A 64 2.52 -13.20 -45.54
CA ASN A 64 2.78 -13.31 -46.97
C ASN A 64 3.12 -11.95 -47.60
N ALA A 65 2.47 -10.86 -47.18
CA ALA A 65 2.80 -9.52 -47.62
C ALA A 65 4.24 -9.12 -47.23
N ALA A 66 4.66 -9.41 -46.00
CA ALA A 66 6.04 -9.19 -45.55
C ALA A 66 7.04 -10.04 -46.36
N ILE A 67 6.75 -11.32 -46.62
CA ILE A 67 7.60 -12.20 -47.44
C ILE A 67 7.70 -11.70 -48.89
N GLN A 68 6.60 -11.23 -49.48
CA GLN A 68 6.63 -10.73 -50.87
C GLN A 68 7.46 -9.45 -50.99
N GLN A 69 7.38 -8.55 -50.01
CA GLN A 69 8.12 -7.29 -50.01
C GLN A 69 9.62 -7.50 -49.74
N ILE A 70 9.99 -8.47 -48.89
CA ILE A 70 11.41 -8.72 -48.59
C ILE A 70 12.15 -9.45 -49.72
N LYS A 71 11.47 -10.23 -50.57
CA LYS A 71 12.09 -10.97 -51.70
C LYS A 71 12.85 -10.09 -52.69
N SER A 72 12.51 -8.81 -52.77
CA SER A 72 13.16 -7.81 -53.62
C SER A 72 14.19 -6.94 -52.89
N SER A 73 14.38 -7.11 -51.57
CA SER A 73 15.31 -6.31 -50.78
C SER A 73 16.74 -6.86 -50.85
N GLY A 74 17.70 -5.96 -51.03
CA GLY A 74 19.14 -6.25 -50.87
C GLY A 74 19.70 -5.77 -49.53
N ASP A 75 18.85 -5.26 -48.63
CA ASP A 75 19.28 -4.74 -47.33
C ASP A 75 19.41 -5.87 -46.30
N GLU A 76 20.65 -6.31 -46.10
CA GLU A 76 21.01 -7.37 -45.15
C GLU A 76 20.56 -7.07 -43.71
N GLN A 77 20.50 -5.80 -43.30
CA GLN A 77 20.11 -5.42 -41.92
C GLN A 77 18.61 -5.59 -41.71
N LEU A 78 17.82 -5.13 -42.69
CA LEU A 78 16.37 -5.31 -42.70
C LEU A 78 16.02 -6.80 -42.75
N ILE A 79 16.76 -7.58 -43.55
CA ILE A 79 16.59 -9.04 -43.63
C ILE A 79 16.87 -9.69 -42.27
N LEU A 80 17.94 -9.30 -41.57
CA LEU A 80 18.26 -9.85 -40.25
C LEU A 80 17.20 -9.54 -39.19
N LEU A 81 16.69 -8.30 -39.16
CA LEU A 81 15.57 -7.92 -38.30
C LEU A 81 14.33 -8.77 -38.60
N LEU A 82 14.01 -8.95 -39.88
CA LEU A 82 12.86 -9.75 -40.31
C LEU A 82 13.04 -11.24 -40.06
N CYS A 83 14.26 -11.78 -40.10
CA CYS A 83 14.52 -13.15 -39.66
C CYS A 83 14.05 -13.35 -38.21
N ILE A 84 14.36 -12.43 -37.29
CA ILE A 84 13.91 -12.53 -35.89
C ILE A 84 12.37 -12.47 -35.80
N LEU A 85 11.74 -11.55 -36.54
CA LEU A 85 10.29 -11.42 -36.57
C LEU A 85 9.62 -12.67 -37.18
N PHE A 86 10.19 -13.24 -38.23
CA PHE A 86 9.68 -14.46 -38.87
C PHE A 86 9.87 -15.69 -37.99
N ILE A 87 10.96 -15.77 -37.22
CA ILE A 87 11.12 -16.80 -36.18
C ILE A 87 9.95 -16.74 -35.19
N CYS A 88 9.56 -15.54 -34.74
CA CYS A 88 8.39 -15.38 -33.86
C CYS A 88 7.10 -15.88 -34.51
N ILE A 89 6.86 -15.48 -35.77
CA ILE A 89 5.69 -15.88 -36.55
C ILE A 89 5.59 -17.40 -36.68
N GLU A 90 6.69 -18.07 -37.04
CA GLU A 90 6.70 -19.53 -37.24
C GLU A 90 6.57 -20.28 -35.93
N TYR A 91 7.18 -19.80 -34.85
CA TYR A 91 6.98 -20.36 -33.53
C TYR A 91 5.52 -20.24 -33.05
N LEU A 92 4.88 -19.11 -33.30
CA LEU A 92 3.46 -18.89 -32.97
C LEU A 92 2.52 -19.77 -33.82
N GLN A 93 2.93 -20.13 -35.04
CA GLN A 93 2.23 -21.10 -35.89
C GLN A 93 2.54 -22.56 -35.53
N GLY A 94 3.43 -22.80 -34.56
CA GLY A 94 3.89 -24.13 -34.17
C GLY A 94 4.81 -24.81 -35.20
N ASP A 95 5.30 -24.09 -36.21
CA ASP A 95 6.27 -24.61 -37.19
C ASP A 95 7.70 -24.36 -36.71
N ILE A 96 8.13 -25.22 -35.77
CA ILE A 96 9.47 -25.18 -35.19
C ILE A 96 10.53 -25.34 -36.30
N TYR A 97 10.28 -26.13 -37.34
CA TYR A 97 11.26 -26.35 -38.41
C TYR A 97 11.47 -25.08 -39.25
N ALA A 98 10.39 -24.39 -39.63
CA ALA A 98 10.51 -23.12 -40.34
C ALA A 98 11.15 -22.03 -39.48
N ALA A 99 10.83 -21.97 -38.18
CA ALA A 99 11.49 -21.07 -37.23
C ALA A 99 13.01 -21.33 -37.16
N LEU A 100 13.43 -22.60 -37.12
CA LEU A 100 14.85 -22.96 -37.14
C LEU A 100 15.53 -22.63 -38.47
N GLU A 101 14.83 -22.77 -39.60
CA GLU A 101 15.37 -22.35 -40.89
C GLU A 101 15.58 -20.83 -40.96
N HIS A 102 14.64 -20.00 -40.50
CA HIS A 102 14.86 -18.55 -40.43
C HIS A 102 16.03 -18.19 -39.51
N CYS A 103 16.19 -18.90 -38.39
CA CYS A 103 17.34 -18.76 -37.50
C CYS A 103 18.66 -19.12 -38.21
N ARG A 104 18.67 -20.24 -38.95
CA ARG A 104 19.82 -20.70 -39.73
C ARG A 104 20.24 -19.68 -40.80
N HIS A 105 19.28 -19.15 -41.56
CA HIS A 105 19.55 -18.14 -42.58
C HIS A 105 20.09 -16.85 -41.96
N GLY A 106 19.51 -16.39 -40.85
CA GLY A 106 20.00 -15.22 -40.12
C GLY A 106 21.45 -15.37 -39.65
N ILE A 107 21.81 -16.53 -39.11
CA ILE A 107 23.20 -16.82 -38.69
C ILE A 107 24.15 -16.86 -39.90
N VAL A 108 23.74 -17.44 -41.03
CA VAL A 108 24.55 -17.47 -42.26
C VAL A 108 24.79 -16.05 -42.81
N ILE A 109 23.78 -15.18 -42.74
CA ILE A 109 23.93 -13.77 -43.15
C ILE A 109 24.87 -13.05 -42.17
N LEU A 110 24.68 -13.20 -40.86
CA LEU A 110 25.58 -12.62 -39.85
C LEU A 110 27.05 -13.03 -40.05
N ASN A 111 27.30 -14.31 -40.38
CA ASN A 111 28.67 -14.82 -40.59
C ASN A 111 29.33 -14.33 -41.90
N ASN A 112 28.55 -13.94 -42.91
CA ASN A 112 29.06 -13.54 -44.23
C ASN A 112 28.97 -12.02 -44.48
N SER A 113 28.19 -11.29 -43.70
CA SER A 113 27.97 -9.84 -43.85
C SER A 113 28.92 -9.00 -43.00
N SER A 114 29.25 -7.80 -43.48
CA SER A 114 29.86 -6.74 -42.67
C SER A 114 28.75 -5.88 -42.05
N CYS A 115 28.05 -6.41 -41.05
CA CYS A 115 26.98 -5.70 -40.34
C CYS A 115 27.48 -4.43 -39.64
N PRO A 116 26.66 -3.36 -39.57
CA PRO A 116 26.97 -2.19 -38.77
C PRO A 116 26.93 -2.51 -37.27
N GLU A 117 27.60 -1.66 -36.49
CA GLU A 117 27.81 -1.83 -35.05
C GLU A 117 26.52 -2.00 -34.25
N TRP A 118 25.44 -1.30 -34.64
CA TRP A 118 24.14 -1.43 -33.97
C TRP A 118 23.52 -2.82 -34.17
N ALA A 119 23.63 -3.41 -35.37
CA ALA A 119 23.07 -4.73 -35.66
C ALA A 119 23.83 -5.80 -34.87
N HIS A 120 25.13 -5.63 -34.71
CA HIS A 120 25.95 -6.45 -33.83
C HIS A 120 25.51 -6.31 -32.36
N GLN A 121 25.33 -5.08 -31.88
CA GLN A 121 24.96 -4.81 -30.48
C GLN A 121 23.59 -5.39 -30.10
N TYR A 122 22.59 -5.29 -30.97
CA TYR A 122 21.19 -5.60 -30.62
C TYR A 122 20.64 -6.89 -31.21
N LEU A 123 21.16 -7.39 -32.34
CA LEU A 123 20.61 -8.59 -32.99
C LEU A 123 21.38 -9.88 -32.64
N VAL A 124 22.71 -9.80 -32.51
CA VAL A 124 23.55 -10.97 -32.22
C VAL A 124 23.21 -11.64 -30.87
N PRO A 125 22.96 -10.91 -29.77
CA PRO A 125 22.52 -11.53 -28.51
C PRO A 125 21.21 -12.32 -28.66
N ILE A 126 20.27 -11.83 -29.48
CA ILE A 126 19.00 -12.49 -29.74
C ILE A 126 19.23 -13.80 -30.51
N PHE A 127 20.01 -13.78 -31.60
CA PHE A 127 20.35 -15.01 -32.35
C PHE A 127 21.11 -16.03 -31.49
N ARG A 128 21.96 -15.56 -30.56
CA ARG A 128 22.68 -16.41 -29.61
C ARG A 128 21.72 -17.17 -28.70
N ARG A 129 20.74 -16.48 -28.12
CA ARG A 129 19.71 -17.09 -27.25
C ARG A 129 18.78 -18.01 -28.04
N LEU A 130 18.40 -17.63 -29.25
CA LEU A 130 17.58 -18.47 -30.14
C LEU A 130 18.31 -19.77 -30.52
N SER A 131 19.64 -19.75 -30.58
CA SER A 131 20.46 -20.94 -30.88
C SER A 131 20.44 -22.00 -29.78
N ILE A 132 20.01 -21.63 -28.56
CA ILE A 132 19.89 -22.53 -27.40
C ILE A 132 18.57 -23.33 -27.44
N ILE A 133 17.51 -22.76 -28.03
CA ILE A 133 16.14 -23.30 -28.02
C ILE A 133 16.00 -24.75 -28.54
N PRO A 134 16.68 -25.18 -29.64
CA PRO A 134 16.57 -26.55 -30.15
C PRO A 134 16.93 -27.62 -29.11
N PHE A 135 17.84 -27.32 -28.19
CA PHE A 135 18.27 -28.26 -27.15
C PHE A 135 17.12 -28.62 -26.20
N PHE A 136 16.33 -27.63 -25.79
CA PHE A 136 15.22 -27.79 -24.85
C PHE A 136 13.97 -28.43 -25.46
N LEU A 137 13.91 -28.55 -26.79
CA LEU A 137 12.79 -29.16 -27.52
C LEU A 137 13.03 -30.65 -27.87
N GLY A 138 13.96 -31.31 -27.18
CA GLY A 138 14.25 -32.75 -27.36
C GLY A 138 15.33 -33.05 -28.38
N GLY A 139 16.33 -32.16 -28.50
CA GLY A 139 17.32 -32.07 -29.58
C GLY A 139 17.86 -33.40 -30.14
N VAL A 140 17.50 -33.70 -31.39
CA VAL A 140 18.17 -34.67 -32.26
C VAL A 140 19.27 -33.92 -33.03
N LYS A 141 20.40 -34.57 -33.39
CA LYS A 141 21.49 -33.96 -34.18
C LYS A 141 21.04 -33.24 -35.46
N SER A 142 19.87 -33.58 -36.01
CA SER A 142 19.29 -32.98 -37.20
C SER A 142 18.72 -31.56 -37.02
N MET A 143 18.55 -31.05 -35.80
CA MET A 143 18.05 -29.68 -35.50
C MET A 143 19.17 -28.68 -35.15
N ARG A 144 20.44 -29.00 -35.44
CA ARG A 144 21.59 -28.16 -35.11
C ARG A 144 21.65 -26.90 -35.98
N LEU A 145 21.73 -25.75 -35.33
CA LEU A 145 21.99 -24.45 -35.96
C LEU A 145 23.50 -24.24 -36.18
N PRO A 146 23.93 -23.48 -37.20
CA PRO A 146 25.33 -23.12 -37.39
C PRO A 146 25.85 -22.28 -36.22
N SER A 147 27.14 -22.36 -35.92
CA SER A 147 27.76 -21.49 -34.91
C SER A 147 27.89 -20.05 -35.43
N LEU A 148 27.76 -19.08 -34.52
CA LEU A 148 28.01 -17.66 -34.78
C LEU A 148 29.53 -17.41 -34.80
N ILE A 149 30.13 -17.27 -35.98
CA ILE A 149 31.59 -17.20 -36.15
C ILE A 149 32.06 -15.75 -35.98
N GLY A 150 33.07 -15.53 -35.13
CA GLY A 150 33.70 -14.21 -34.97
C GLY A 150 32.99 -13.26 -33.99
N PHE A 151 31.97 -13.74 -33.28
CA PHE A 151 31.20 -12.97 -32.31
C PHE A 151 31.45 -13.38 -30.85
N ASP A 152 32.43 -14.25 -30.60
CA ASP A 152 32.77 -14.72 -29.26
C ASP A 152 33.48 -13.60 -28.46
N PRO A 153 32.89 -13.11 -27.36
CA PRO A 153 33.55 -12.12 -26.52
C PRO A 153 34.73 -12.77 -25.80
N ALA A 154 35.88 -12.08 -25.75
CA ALA A 154 36.96 -12.46 -24.84
C ALA A 154 36.52 -12.20 -23.39
N MET A 155 36.89 -13.09 -22.45
CA MET A 155 36.58 -12.88 -21.02
C MET A 155 37.18 -11.56 -20.56
N PRO A 156 36.37 -10.57 -20.15
CA PRO A 156 36.89 -9.29 -19.70
C PRO A 156 37.59 -9.42 -18.34
N ALA A 157 38.42 -8.44 -17.99
CA ALA A 157 39.06 -8.39 -16.68
C ALA A 157 37.99 -8.27 -15.56
N GLU A 158 36.94 -7.49 -15.80
CA GLU A 158 35.74 -7.31 -14.96
C GLU A 158 34.56 -6.99 -15.90
N PHE A 159 33.31 -7.32 -15.54
CA PHE A 159 32.16 -6.87 -16.33
C PHE A 159 31.78 -5.45 -15.90
N SER A 160 31.53 -4.60 -16.89
CA SER A 160 31.14 -3.20 -16.71
C SER A 160 29.66 -3.03 -16.35
N ASN A 161 28.81 -4.00 -16.72
CA ASN A 161 27.38 -4.00 -16.42
C ASN A 161 26.78 -5.41 -16.56
N ILE A 162 25.53 -5.58 -16.10
CA ILE A 162 24.80 -6.85 -16.13
C ILE A 162 24.63 -7.38 -17.56
N ALA A 163 24.43 -6.50 -18.56
CA ALA A 163 24.26 -6.92 -19.95
C ALA A 163 25.53 -7.57 -20.54
N GLU A 164 26.71 -7.08 -20.16
CA GLU A 164 27.99 -7.68 -20.55
C GLU A 164 28.20 -9.06 -19.91
N ALA A 165 27.86 -9.21 -18.62
CA ALA A 165 27.88 -10.50 -17.94
C ALA A 165 26.90 -11.49 -18.59
N GLN A 166 25.69 -11.04 -18.94
CA GLN A 166 24.68 -11.87 -19.57
C GLN A 166 25.05 -12.32 -20.99
N SER A 167 25.60 -11.42 -21.80
CA SER A 167 26.10 -11.77 -23.16
C SER A 167 27.17 -12.86 -23.11
N PHE A 168 28.01 -12.84 -22.07
CA PHE A 168 29.07 -13.83 -21.85
C PHE A 168 28.52 -15.20 -21.41
N ILE A 169 27.58 -15.25 -20.47
CA ILE A 169 27.00 -16.52 -20.02
C ILE A 169 26.18 -17.20 -21.13
N ASP A 170 25.49 -16.41 -21.97
CA ASP A 170 24.79 -16.93 -23.16
C ASP A 170 25.76 -17.66 -24.11
N ASN A 171 27.00 -17.17 -24.24
CA ASN A 171 28.03 -17.81 -25.04
C ASN A 171 28.54 -19.11 -24.40
N LEU A 172 28.81 -19.08 -23.09
CA LEU A 172 29.25 -20.29 -22.35
C LEU A 172 28.20 -21.40 -22.37
N MET A 173 26.92 -21.04 -22.31
CA MET A 173 25.81 -21.99 -22.39
C MET A 173 25.78 -22.68 -23.76
N LEU A 174 25.93 -21.95 -24.86
CA LEU A 174 26.00 -22.54 -26.19
C LEU A 174 27.17 -23.51 -26.33
N ARG A 175 28.37 -23.11 -25.90
CA ARG A 175 29.56 -23.97 -25.96
C ARG A 175 29.43 -25.21 -25.07
N SER A 176 28.76 -25.08 -23.94
CA SER A 176 28.44 -26.20 -23.05
C SER A 176 27.48 -27.19 -23.71
N MET A 177 26.48 -26.68 -24.44
CA MET A 177 25.55 -27.52 -25.21
C MET A 177 26.23 -28.22 -26.39
N GLU A 178 27.11 -27.53 -27.12
CA GLU A 178 27.92 -28.16 -28.17
C GLU A 178 28.78 -29.31 -27.60
N CYS A 179 29.39 -29.10 -26.43
CA CYS A 179 30.15 -30.13 -25.73
C CYS A 179 29.29 -31.34 -25.32
N VAL A 180 28.07 -31.10 -24.83
CA VAL A 180 27.11 -32.15 -24.45
C VAL A 180 26.61 -32.95 -25.67
N LEU A 181 26.36 -32.28 -26.80
CA LEU A 181 25.84 -32.90 -28.03
C LEU A 181 26.91 -33.63 -28.84
N ASP A 182 28.14 -33.13 -28.86
CA ASP A 182 29.25 -33.73 -29.61
C ASP A 182 30.02 -34.80 -28.81
N GLY A 183 29.80 -34.88 -27.49
CA GLY A 183 30.40 -35.92 -26.64
C GLY A 183 31.92 -35.82 -26.51
N ILE A 184 32.49 -34.64 -26.79
CA ILE A 184 33.93 -34.38 -26.80
C ILE A 184 34.34 -33.90 -25.40
N ASP A 185 35.03 -34.76 -24.64
CA ASP A 185 35.49 -34.48 -23.27
C ASP A 185 36.58 -33.39 -23.19
N ASP A 186 37.36 -33.18 -24.26
CA ASP A 186 38.52 -32.27 -24.27
C ASP A 186 38.16 -30.78 -24.06
N HIS A 187 36.89 -30.39 -24.21
CA HIS A 187 36.43 -29.00 -24.03
C HIS A 187 35.79 -28.73 -22.65
N LYS A 188 35.50 -29.76 -21.84
CA LYS A 188 34.81 -29.61 -20.54
C LYS A 188 35.64 -28.86 -19.51
N SER A 189 36.93 -29.14 -19.41
CA SER A 189 37.84 -28.50 -18.43
C SER A 189 37.98 -26.99 -18.70
N THR A 190 38.11 -26.61 -19.96
CA THR A 190 38.18 -25.20 -20.40
C THR A 190 36.86 -24.47 -20.13
N LEU A 191 35.72 -25.11 -20.38
CA LEU A 191 34.40 -24.53 -20.11
C LEU A 191 34.12 -24.35 -18.62
N SER A 192 34.46 -25.35 -17.80
CA SER A 192 34.37 -25.25 -16.33
C SER A 192 35.18 -24.07 -15.81
N THR A 193 36.42 -23.92 -16.31
CA THR A 193 37.30 -22.80 -15.93
C THR A 193 36.69 -21.44 -16.29
N LEU A 194 36.07 -21.33 -17.47
CA LEU A 194 35.44 -20.08 -17.92
C LEU A 194 34.16 -19.76 -17.13
N LEU A 195 33.38 -20.78 -16.74
CA LEU A 195 32.20 -20.62 -15.89
C LEU A 195 32.56 -20.16 -14.48
N GLU A 196 33.60 -20.73 -13.87
CA GLU A 196 34.11 -20.31 -12.56
C GLU A 196 34.64 -18.87 -12.59
N GLN A 197 35.34 -18.48 -13.66
CA GLN A 197 35.79 -17.11 -13.86
C GLN A 197 34.63 -16.14 -14.04
N TRP A 198 33.60 -16.52 -14.81
CA TRP A 198 32.39 -15.72 -14.97
C TRP A 198 31.69 -15.53 -13.62
N GLU A 199 31.48 -16.60 -12.86
CA GLU A 199 30.82 -16.56 -11.54
C GLU A 199 31.58 -15.65 -10.57
N THR A 200 32.91 -15.74 -10.55
CA THR A 200 33.75 -14.89 -9.70
C THR A 200 33.66 -13.42 -10.09
N LYS A 201 33.63 -13.11 -11.38
CA LYS A 201 33.57 -11.73 -11.89
C LYS A 201 32.16 -11.14 -11.79
N ALA A 202 31.11 -11.94 -11.95
CA ALA A 202 29.71 -11.53 -11.83
C ALA A 202 29.30 -11.26 -10.37
N LYS A 203 29.91 -11.93 -9.38
CA LYS A 203 29.70 -11.68 -7.94
C LYS A 203 29.99 -10.22 -7.53
N ASN A 204 30.84 -9.51 -8.27
CA ASN A 204 31.16 -8.12 -7.99
C ASN A 204 30.12 -7.14 -8.58
N LEU A 205 29.14 -7.61 -9.36
CA LEU A 205 28.07 -6.77 -9.93
C LEU A 205 26.73 -6.83 -9.18
N VAL A 206 26.52 -7.77 -8.26
CA VAL A 206 25.19 -7.99 -7.65
C VAL A 206 25.28 -8.42 -6.17
N GLY A 207 24.56 -7.70 -5.29
CA GLY A 207 24.17 -8.17 -3.95
C GLY A 207 23.15 -9.33 -4.02
N PRO A 208 22.59 -9.83 -2.91
CA PRO A 208 21.84 -11.09 -2.92
C PRO A 208 20.42 -10.92 -3.50
N ALA A 209 20.31 -10.87 -4.82
CA ALA A 209 19.06 -11.06 -5.57
C ALA A 209 19.09 -12.44 -6.24
N LYS A 210 18.18 -13.33 -5.84
CA LYS A 210 17.87 -14.55 -6.60
C LYS A 210 16.75 -14.23 -7.58
N GLU A 211 17.10 -13.78 -8.77
CA GLU A 211 16.16 -13.57 -9.87
C GLU A 211 16.11 -14.80 -10.79
N GLY A 212 14.90 -15.26 -11.14
CA GLY A 212 14.65 -16.35 -12.10
C GLY A 212 14.32 -15.80 -13.48
N LEU A 213 14.76 -16.50 -14.53
CA LEU A 213 14.86 -15.99 -15.91
C LEU A 213 13.54 -15.91 -16.72
N PHE A 214 12.36 -16.33 -16.21
CA PHE A 214 11.11 -16.32 -16.98
C PHE A 214 9.85 -16.29 -16.09
N ASP A 215 9.00 -15.24 -16.18
CA ASP A 215 7.63 -15.26 -15.61
C ASP A 215 6.55 -14.88 -16.65
N VAL A 216 6.10 -15.88 -17.40
CA VAL A 216 5.15 -15.79 -18.53
C VAL A 216 3.68 -15.92 -18.08
N GLY A 217 3.43 -16.37 -16.84
CA GLY A 217 2.08 -16.59 -16.31
C GLY A 217 1.29 -15.28 -16.12
N THR A 218 2.00 -14.17 -15.91
CA THR A 218 1.42 -12.85 -15.71
C THR A 218 0.88 -12.25 -17.02
N LEU A 219 1.54 -12.46 -18.16
CA LEU A 219 1.23 -11.75 -19.42
C LEU A 219 -0.05 -12.26 -20.13
N TYR A 220 -0.32 -13.57 -20.11
CA TYR A 220 -1.52 -14.19 -20.72
C TYR A 220 -2.82 -13.66 -20.11
N LYS A 221 -2.85 -13.55 -18.79
CA LYS A 221 -4.08 -13.26 -18.06
C LYS A 221 -4.41 -11.77 -18.04
N VAL A 222 -3.44 -10.95 -18.44
CA VAL A 222 -3.57 -9.50 -18.63
C VAL A 222 -4.19 -9.20 -20.00
N GLY A 223 -3.62 -9.74 -21.08
CA GLY A 223 -4.13 -9.50 -22.43
C GLY A 223 -5.58 -9.95 -22.65
N ARG A 224 -6.03 -11.04 -22.00
CA ARG A 224 -7.43 -11.51 -22.05
C ARG A 224 -8.40 -10.47 -21.47
N ARG A 225 -8.06 -9.90 -20.31
CA ARG A 225 -8.94 -8.98 -19.57
C ARG A 225 -9.09 -7.62 -20.27
N LEU A 226 -8.04 -7.18 -20.97
CA LEU A 226 -8.06 -5.96 -21.78
C LEU A 226 -9.17 -5.99 -22.85
N ILE A 227 -9.33 -7.11 -23.56
CA ILE A 227 -10.26 -7.26 -24.68
C ILE A 227 -11.72 -7.29 -24.21
N GLU A 228 -12.00 -7.99 -23.11
CA GLU A 228 -13.32 -8.00 -22.46
C GLU A 228 -13.75 -6.57 -22.06
N LEU A 229 -12.81 -5.76 -21.54
CA LEU A 229 -13.06 -4.43 -20.99
C LEU A 229 -13.17 -3.28 -22.02
N GLU A 230 -12.48 -3.37 -23.17
CA GLU A 230 -12.55 -2.34 -24.23
C GLU A 230 -13.76 -2.51 -25.15
N HIS A 231 -14.18 -3.75 -25.36
CA HIS A 231 -15.28 -4.10 -26.26
C HIS A 231 -16.60 -4.40 -25.54
N ASP A 232 -16.58 -4.45 -24.20
CA ASP A 232 -17.72 -4.67 -23.33
C ASP A 232 -18.43 -6.01 -23.63
N ILE A 233 -17.64 -7.09 -23.74
CA ILE A 233 -18.11 -8.47 -23.98
C ILE A 233 -17.59 -9.42 -22.90
N SER A 234 -18.42 -10.39 -22.51
CA SER A 234 -18.01 -11.54 -21.70
C SER A 234 -17.52 -12.65 -22.63
N LEU A 235 -16.29 -13.14 -22.43
CA LEU A 235 -15.73 -14.27 -23.19
C LEU A 235 -16.04 -15.63 -22.56
N ASP A 236 -16.67 -15.63 -21.38
CA ASP A 236 -17.08 -16.84 -20.65
C ASP A 236 -18.51 -17.27 -21.01
N ASP A 237 -19.37 -16.32 -21.39
CA ASP A 237 -20.72 -16.59 -21.90
C ASP A 237 -20.62 -16.94 -23.38
N GLY A 238 -20.38 -18.21 -23.66
CA GLY A 238 -20.51 -18.69 -25.02
C GLY A 238 -21.94 -18.43 -25.49
N ILE A 239 -22.16 -17.39 -26.31
CA ILE A 239 -22.94 -17.41 -27.56
C ILE A 239 -23.39 -16.00 -28.03
N THR A 240 -22.99 -15.75 -29.29
CA THR A 240 -23.71 -15.15 -30.42
C THR A 240 -24.50 -13.86 -30.22
N ASP A 241 -24.12 -12.82 -30.96
CA ASP A 241 -24.66 -12.53 -32.30
C ASP A 241 -24.38 -11.05 -32.59
N TYR A 242 -23.31 -10.77 -33.34
CA TYR A 242 -23.14 -9.46 -33.98
C TYR A 242 -23.31 -9.69 -35.48
N GLY A 243 -24.49 -9.36 -35.97
CA GLY A 243 -24.93 -9.59 -37.34
C GLY A 243 -24.01 -8.97 -38.40
N GLU A 244 -24.06 -9.60 -39.57
CA GLU A 244 -23.38 -9.17 -40.79
C GLU A 244 -23.71 -7.71 -41.13
N ASN A 245 -22.72 -6.83 -40.89
CA ASN A 245 -22.55 -5.45 -41.38
C ASN A 245 -22.38 -4.40 -40.29
N ASN A 246 -21.36 -4.57 -39.44
CA ASN A 246 -20.60 -3.43 -38.97
C ASN A 246 -19.14 -3.84 -38.81
N TYR A 247 -18.23 -3.12 -39.45
CA TYR A 247 -16.81 -3.13 -39.11
C TYR A 247 -16.72 -2.94 -37.60
N ALA A 248 -15.93 -3.75 -36.88
CA ALA A 248 -15.69 -3.49 -35.47
C ALA A 248 -14.80 -2.25 -35.37
N VAL A 249 -15.45 -1.10 -35.41
CA VAL A 249 -14.88 0.22 -35.16
C VAL A 249 -14.16 0.15 -33.82
N LEU A 250 -12.89 0.61 -33.77
CA LEU A 250 -12.17 0.75 -32.50
C LEU A 250 -13.07 1.51 -31.51
N PRO A 251 -13.14 1.08 -30.23
CA PRO A 251 -13.82 1.87 -29.23
C PRO A 251 -13.28 3.31 -29.29
N PRO A 252 -14.13 4.33 -29.07
CA PRO A 252 -13.71 5.73 -29.08
C PRO A 252 -12.43 5.93 -28.24
N GLU A 253 -11.59 6.92 -28.53
CA GLU A 253 -10.31 7.15 -27.82
C GLU A 253 -10.45 7.17 -26.29
N GLY A 254 -11.56 7.69 -25.80
CA GLY A 254 -11.94 7.69 -24.39
C GLY A 254 -12.30 6.31 -23.78
N LYS A 255 -12.27 5.22 -24.56
CA LYS A 255 -12.59 3.82 -24.21
C LYS A 255 -11.40 2.85 -24.26
N ARG A 256 -10.21 3.32 -24.64
CA ARG A 256 -9.02 2.50 -24.93
C ARG A 256 -7.94 2.63 -23.86
N PHE A 257 -7.41 1.50 -23.38
CA PHE A 257 -6.29 1.44 -22.45
C PHE A 257 -4.95 1.66 -23.17
N PHE A 258 -4.13 2.57 -22.66
CA PHE A 258 -2.83 2.97 -23.21
C PHE A 258 -1.62 2.46 -22.40
N ALA A 259 -1.79 1.90 -21.18
CA ALA A 259 -0.69 1.32 -20.39
C ALA A 259 -1.17 0.26 -19.40
N VAL A 260 -0.34 -0.72 -19.02
CA VAL A 260 -0.79 -1.85 -18.18
C VAL A 260 0.29 -2.34 -17.17
N PRO A 261 0.53 -1.62 -16.05
CA PRO A 261 1.63 -1.92 -15.13
C PRO A 261 1.39 -3.15 -14.24
N ILE A 262 2.47 -3.86 -13.91
CA ILE A 262 2.49 -5.10 -13.10
C ILE A 262 3.29 -4.87 -11.82
N LYS A 263 2.73 -5.25 -10.67
CA LYS A 263 3.42 -5.19 -9.37
C LYS A 263 4.31 -6.44 -9.20
N HIS A 264 5.58 -6.27 -8.84
CA HIS A 264 6.60 -7.35 -8.91
C HIS A 264 6.73 -8.20 -7.63
N GLU A 265 6.10 -7.79 -6.53
CA GLU A 265 6.00 -8.55 -5.27
C GLU A 265 5.11 -9.81 -5.44
N LEU A 266 5.54 -10.94 -4.89
CA LEU A 266 4.86 -12.24 -4.95
C LEU A 266 4.16 -12.53 -3.62
N GLU A 267 2.86 -12.73 -3.65
CA GLU A 267 2.02 -13.04 -2.50
C GLU A 267 2.06 -14.54 -2.20
N VAL A 268 2.25 -14.97 -0.94
CA VAL A 268 2.57 -16.37 -0.55
C VAL A 268 1.39 -17.07 0.12
N ILE A 269 0.87 -18.17 -0.43
CA ILE A 269 -0.35 -18.85 0.05
C ILE A 269 -0.04 -20.29 0.48
N SER A 270 -0.26 -20.65 1.74
CA SER A 270 -0.01 -22.01 2.23
C SER A 270 -1.24 -22.92 2.04
N GLY A 271 -1.09 -24.07 1.38
CA GLY A 271 -2.13 -25.09 1.21
C GLY A 271 -2.27 -26.02 2.42
N GLU A 272 -3.44 -26.62 2.63
CA GLU A 272 -3.79 -27.45 3.81
C GLU A 272 -2.92 -28.72 4.00
N ASP A 273 -2.12 -29.11 3.01
CA ASP A 273 -1.15 -30.21 3.05
C ASP A 273 0.28 -29.77 3.47
N GLY A 274 0.46 -28.50 3.83
CA GLY A 274 1.76 -27.90 4.17
C GLY A 274 2.56 -27.38 2.97
N SER A 275 1.94 -27.22 1.79
CA SER A 275 2.58 -26.60 0.63
C SER A 275 2.40 -25.09 0.55
N ILE A 276 3.17 -24.38 -0.29
CA ILE A 276 3.16 -22.91 -0.45
C ILE A 276 2.96 -22.54 -1.94
N HIS A 277 2.17 -21.49 -2.24
CA HIS A 277 1.77 -21.00 -3.57
C HIS A 277 2.05 -19.51 -3.71
N TYR A 278 2.13 -18.99 -4.94
CA TYR A 278 2.48 -17.57 -5.17
C TYR A 278 1.52 -16.84 -6.14
N LYS A 279 1.20 -15.56 -5.89
CA LYS A 279 0.24 -14.73 -6.67
C LYS A 279 0.73 -13.29 -6.95
N ARG A 280 0.22 -12.66 -8.03
CA ARG A 280 0.73 -11.37 -8.60
C ARG A 280 -0.41 -10.47 -9.15
N GLN A 281 -0.25 -9.13 -9.10
CA GLN A 281 -1.28 -8.12 -9.49
C GLN A 281 -0.93 -7.32 -10.77
N ILE A 282 -1.96 -6.98 -11.60
CA ILE A 282 -1.82 -6.21 -12.86
C ILE A 282 -2.94 -5.17 -13.06
N HIS A 283 -2.62 -3.96 -13.56
CA HIS A 283 -3.53 -2.81 -13.70
C HIS A 283 -3.64 -2.37 -15.18
N PHE A 284 -4.80 -1.91 -15.69
CA PHE A 284 -4.98 -1.42 -17.08
C PHE A 284 -5.40 0.05 -17.12
N LEU A 285 -4.67 0.92 -17.82
CA LEU A 285 -4.82 2.39 -17.82
C LEU A 285 -5.40 2.91 -19.14
N GLN A 286 -6.46 3.71 -19.16
CA GLN A 286 -7.20 4.28 -20.30
C GLN A 286 -7.25 5.80 -20.22
N ARG A 287 -7.49 6.49 -21.36
CA ARG A 287 -7.64 7.95 -21.36
C ARG A 287 -9.10 8.34 -21.32
N ASP A 288 -9.44 9.38 -20.59
CA ASP A 288 -10.78 9.95 -20.61
C ASP A 288 -10.97 10.91 -21.80
N HIS A 289 -12.17 11.50 -21.91
CA HIS A 289 -12.51 12.42 -23.00
C HIS A 289 -11.70 13.73 -22.99
N GLN A 290 -10.87 13.98 -21.98
CA GLN A 290 -9.98 15.14 -21.86
C GLN A 290 -8.51 14.76 -22.09
N GLY A 291 -8.19 13.47 -22.30
CA GLY A 291 -6.87 12.95 -22.61
C GLY A 291 -6.05 12.48 -21.41
N GLN A 292 -6.65 12.40 -20.21
CA GLN A 292 -5.98 12.04 -18.96
C GLN A 292 -6.12 10.53 -18.64
N ALA A 293 -5.05 9.94 -18.13
CA ALA A 293 -4.88 8.51 -17.89
C ALA A 293 -5.54 7.99 -16.58
N PHE A 294 -6.24 6.85 -16.59
CA PHE A 294 -6.88 6.24 -15.41
C PHE A 294 -6.98 4.70 -15.49
N ILE A 295 -6.94 3.98 -14.37
CA ILE A 295 -6.93 2.50 -14.30
C ILE A 295 -8.36 1.92 -14.32
N LYS A 296 -8.63 0.83 -15.05
CA LYS A 296 -9.87 0.04 -15.00
C LYS A 296 -9.52 -1.45 -14.79
N ASP A 297 -10.02 -2.00 -13.68
CA ASP A 297 -10.07 -3.40 -13.19
C ASP A 297 -8.84 -4.34 -13.27
N ILE A 298 -8.50 -4.88 -12.08
CA ILE A 298 -7.38 -5.76 -11.73
C ILE A 298 -7.87 -7.22 -11.65
N CYS A 299 -7.17 -8.17 -12.29
CA CYS A 299 -7.50 -9.62 -12.23
C CYS A 299 -6.36 -10.41 -11.56
N SER A 300 -6.67 -11.39 -10.71
CA SER A 300 -5.74 -11.99 -9.74
C SER A 300 -5.48 -13.50 -9.99
N LEU A 301 -4.24 -13.98 -9.82
CA LEU A 301 -3.75 -15.23 -10.43
C LEU A 301 -3.06 -16.21 -9.45
N SER A 302 -3.61 -17.40 -9.19
CA SER A 302 -2.97 -18.43 -8.32
C SER A 302 -2.31 -19.59 -9.09
N SER A 303 -1.33 -20.29 -8.46
CA SER A 303 -0.69 -21.54 -8.95
C SER A 303 -0.26 -22.48 -7.81
N HIS A 304 -0.42 -23.81 -7.98
CA HIS A 304 -0.35 -24.86 -6.93
C HIS A 304 0.97 -25.68 -6.98
N VAL A 305 1.55 -26.12 -5.84
CA VAL A 305 2.74 -27.04 -5.77
C VAL A 305 2.54 -28.01 -4.59
N SER A 306 2.67 -29.35 -4.74
CA SER A 306 2.52 -30.31 -3.62
C SER A 306 3.86 -30.77 -3.01
N SER A 307 3.83 -31.18 -1.75
CA SER A 307 4.97 -31.73 -0.98
C SER A 307 5.15 -33.25 -1.18
N ALA A 308 6.41 -33.72 -1.00
CA ALA A 308 6.90 -35.08 -0.62
C ALA A 308 8.19 -35.43 -1.41
N THR A 309 9.38 -35.60 -0.81
CA THR A 309 9.72 -36.74 0.06
C THR A 309 11.08 -36.54 0.79
N SER A 310 11.01 -36.61 2.12
CA SER A 310 11.84 -37.42 3.05
C SER A 310 13.37 -37.22 3.22
N PHE A 311 13.72 -36.65 4.38
CA PHE A 311 14.96 -36.86 5.14
C PHE A 311 15.00 -38.25 5.84
N ASN A 312 16.22 -38.78 6.05
CA ASN A 312 16.73 -39.70 7.12
C ASN A 312 17.81 -40.64 6.53
N LEU A 313 18.96 -41.01 7.15
CA LEU A 313 19.48 -40.97 8.53
C LEU A 313 20.99 -41.37 8.51
N ILE A 314 21.71 -41.11 9.63
CA ILE A 314 23.00 -41.72 10.11
C ILE A 314 24.28 -41.08 9.53
N GLY A 315 25.33 -40.68 10.27
CA GLY A 315 25.72 -40.82 11.67
C GLY A 315 27.26 -40.90 11.76
N SER A 316 27.88 -39.92 12.43
CA SER A 316 29.10 -39.98 13.26
C SER A 316 30.43 -40.64 12.78
N THR A 317 31.50 -39.85 12.97
CA THR A 317 32.90 -40.21 13.34
C THR A 317 33.93 -40.49 12.22
N ILE A 318 34.96 -39.64 12.11
CA ILE A 318 36.40 -40.00 12.12
C ILE A 318 37.23 -38.73 12.42
N VAL A 319 38.23 -38.93 13.28
CA VAL A 319 39.11 -37.96 13.94
C VAL A 319 40.50 -37.94 13.27
N GLN A 320 41.20 -36.79 13.39
CA GLN A 320 42.65 -36.56 13.51
C GLN A 320 43.52 -36.01 12.35
N MET A 321 44.23 -34.93 12.75
CA MET A 321 45.59 -34.46 12.37
C MET A 321 45.80 -33.66 11.07
N ARG A 322 46.04 -32.32 11.21
CA ARG A 322 47.37 -31.73 11.52
C ARG A 322 47.29 -30.23 11.82
N SER A 323 47.88 -29.84 12.94
CA SER A 323 48.29 -28.48 13.31
C SER A 323 49.50 -28.01 12.50
N THR A 324 49.62 -26.69 12.30
CA THR A 324 50.71 -25.79 12.77
C THR A 324 51.03 -24.71 11.72
N TYR A 325 50.80 -23.43 12.04
CA TYR A 325 51.60 -22.20 11.77
C TYR A 325 50.80 -21.01 12.34
N LEU A 326 50.99 -20.64 13.61
CA LEU A 326 51.78 -19.49 14.13
C LEU A 326 51.24 -18.12 13.67
N THR A 327 50.38 -17.48 14.48
CA THR A 327 50.66 -16.41 15.47
C THR A 327 50.92 -15.01 14.89
N GLY A 328 50.11 -14.04 15.31
CA GLY A 328 50.51 -12.63 15.31
C GLY A 328 49.39 -11.61 15.19
N ALA A 329 48.61 -11.40 16.25
CA ALA A 329 47.95 -10.11 16.51
C ALA A 329 47.52 -10.05 17.98
N ALA A 330 48.43 -9.59 18.84
CA ALA A 330 48.03 -8.94 20.07
C ALA A 330 47.57 -7.52 19.71
N LEU A 331 46.26 -7.30 19.65
CA LEU A 331 45.68 -5.97 19.66
C LEU A 331 45.02 -5.75 21.01
N SER A 332 45.49 -4.68 21.64
CA SER A 332 45.02 -4.04 22.85
C SER A 332 43.51 -4.21 23.05
N ALA A 333 43.12 -4.79 24.18
CA ALA A 333 41.78 -4.59 24.70
C ALA A 333 41.64 -3.10 25.05
N ALA A 334 41.22 -2.28 24.07
CA ALA A 334 40.61 -1.01 24.37
C ALA A 334 39.39 -1.32 25.24
N ALA A 335 39.37 -0.80 26.46
CA ALA A 335 38.16 -0.78 27.24
C ALA A 335 37.12 -0.03 26.40
N VAL A 336 36.16 -0.78 25.82
CA VAL A 336 34.99 -0.23 25.16
C VAL A 336 34.28 0.58 26.23
N HIS A 337 34.50 1.89 26.25
CA HIS A 337 33.60 2.78 26.97
C HIS A 337 32.27 2.63 26.26
N ALA A 338 31.25 2.12 26.98
CA ALA A 338 29.88 2.19 26.49
C ALA A 338 29.62 3.65 26.12
N ALA A 339 29.21 3.89 24.87
CA ALA A 339 28.93 5.25 24.40
C ALA A 339 27.95 5.91 25.38
N SER A 340 28.26 7.14 25.81
CA SER A 340 27.33 7.97 26.57
C SER A 340 26.27 8.57 25.65
N LEU A 341 25.19 9.10 26.22
CA LEU A 341 24.18 9.83 25.44
C LEU A 341 24.82 11.02 24.68
N SER A 342 25.80 11.72 25.28
CA SER A 342 26.54 12.79 24.60
C SER A 342 27.44 12.29 23.47
N ASP A 343 27.99 11.07 23.56
CA ASP A 343 28.84 10.51 22.51
C ASP A 343 28.02 10.22 21.26
N ILE A 344 26.88 9.51 21.43
CA ILE A 344 25.97 9.20 20.32
C ILE A 344 25.30 10.45 19.75
N CYS A 345 25.19 11.51 20.55
CA CYS A 345 24.62 12.79 20.12
C CYS A 345 25.64 13.74 19.47
N SER A 346 26.90 13.32 19.32
CA SER A 346 27.86 14.11 18.56
C SER A 346 27.55 14.02 17.06
N LYS A 347 27.61 15.16 16.35
CA LYS A 347 27.40 15.21 14.89
C LYS A 347 28.33 14.25 14.14
N THR A 348 29.55 14.03 14.62
CA THR A 348 30.50 13.08 14.02
C THR A 348 30.02 11.64 14.15
N TYR A 349 29.58 11.22 15.35
CA TYR A 349 29.07 9.86 15.55
C TYR A 349 27.77 9.63 14.78
N ALA A 350 26.83 10.57 14.87
CA ALA A 350 25.57 10.55 14.13
C ALA A 350 25.79 10.40 12.61
N LYS A 351 26.70 11.20 12.02
CA LYS A 351 27.06 11.08 10.60
C LYS A 351 27.63 9.71 10.25
N SER A 352 28.49 9.15 11.10
CA SER A 352 29.10 7.82 10.86
C SER A 352 28.12 6.66 10.99
N ALA A 353 26.98 6.89 11.65
CA ALA A 353 25.94 5.90 11.89
C ALA A 353 24.77 5.98 10.90
N LEU A 354 24.79 6.91 9.95
CA LEU A 354 23.77 6.98 8.90
C LEU A 354 23.71 5.65 8.12
N PRO A 355 22.54 5.25 7.62
CA PRO A 355 22.45 4.16 6.66
C PRO A 355 23.40 4.37 5.47
N ALA A 356 23.92 3.27 4.92
CA ALA A 356 24.86 3.35 3.80
C ALA A 356 24.21 3.92 2.53
N ASP A 357 25.01 4.51 1.64
CA ASP A 357 24.54 4.98 0.34
C ASP A 357 23.88 3.83 -0.43
N GLY A 358 22.71 4.11 -1.02
CA GLY A 358 21.91 3.10 -1.73
C GLY A 358 21.25 2.05 -0.83
N PHE A 359 21.21 2.25 0.50
CA PHE A 359 20.48 1.37 1.43
C PHE A 359 19.01 1.19 1.02
N ILE A 360 18.36 2.28 0.60
CA ILE A 360 17.08 2.24 -0.10
C ILE A 360 17.35 2.65 -1.54
N SER A 361 16.97 1.80 -2.50
CA SER A 361 17.20 2.06 -3.92
C SER A 361 16.48 3.33 -4.36
N GLY A 362 17.21 4.25 -5.00
CA GLY A 362 16.66 5.52 -5.48
C GLY A 362 16.54 6.61 -4.40
N ILE A 363 17.07 6.38 -3.19
CA ILE A 363 17.18 7.40 -2.14
C ILE A 363 18.65 7.76 -1.92
N THR A 364 18.93 9.07 -1.92
CA THR A 364 20.22 9.64 -1.56
C THR A 364 20.09 10.39 -0.24
N ILE A 365 20.82 9.95 0.79
CA ILE A 365 20.90 10.63 2.08
C ILE A 365 21.90 11.78 1.96
N ASP A 366 21.59 12.96 2.49
CA ASP A 366 22.53 14.09 2.60
C ASP A 366 23.26 14.03 3.96
N PRO A 367 24.55 13.62 4.02
CA PRO A 367 25.28 13.55 5.29
C PRO A 367 25.59 14.92 5.88
N ASP A 368 25.50 16.01 5.10
CA ASP A 368 25.77 17.37 5.56
C ASP A 368 24.56 18.02 6.24
N SER A 369 23.35 17.55 5.92
CA SER A 369 22.10 17.90 6.58
C SER A 369 22.02 17.50 8.08
N VAL A 370 22.89 16.61 8.55
CA VAL A 370 22.82 16.06 9.93
C VAL A 370 22.86 17.18 10.98
N GLN A 371 21.86 17.19 11.85
CA GLN A 371 21.78 18.04 13.04
C GLN A 371 21.53 17.17 14.27
N THR A 372 22.14 17.54 15.39
CA THR A 372 22.02 16.83 16.66
C THR A 372 21.79 17.83 17.78
N ALA A 373 20.84 17.56 18.66
CA ALA A 373 20.59 18.35 19.85
C ALA A 373 20.41 17.44 21.06
N LEU A 374 21.26 17.64 22.07
CA LEU A 374 21.10 16.96 23.36
C LEU A 374 20.02 17.68 24.16
N VAL A 375 18.99 16.94 24.55
CA VAL A 375 17.87 17.45 25.33
C VAL A 375 17.87 16.76 26.69
N SER A 376 17.82 17.56 27.77
CA SER A 376 17.83 17.06 29.14
C SER A 376 16.54 17.40 29.87
N ASN A 377 16.04 16.46 30.65
CA ASN A 377 14.84 16.55 31.47
C ASN A 377 13.62 17.08 30.70
N ALA A 378 13.45 16.63 29.46
CA ALA A 378 12.26 16.94 28.69
C ALA A 378 11.07 16.21 29.31
N SER A 379 9.98 16.93 29.57
CA SER A 379 8.73 16.35 30.01
C SER A 379 7.74 16.32 28.85
N PHE A 380 7.07 15.20 28.69
CA PHE A 380 6.04 14.99 27.68
C PHE A 380 4.87 14.22 28.29
N GLN A 381 3.68 14.45 27.73
CA GLN A 381 2.44 13.79 28.11
C GLN A 381 1.51 13.79 26.90
N SER A 382 0.66 12.77 26.78
CA SER A 382 -0.42 12.76 25.81
C SER A 382 -1.57 11.88 26.29
N GLU A 383 -2.67 11.84 25.56
CA GLU A 383 -3.75 10.87 25.82
C GLU A 383 -3.28 9.41 25.68
N TRP A 384 -2.16 9.17 25.01
CA TRP A 384 -1.65 7.83 24.66
C TRP A 384 -0.51 7.33 25.55
N TYR A 385 -0.07 8.13 26.52
CA TYR A 385 0.92 7.73 27.51
C TYR A 385 0.93 8.68 28.71
N PRO A 386 1.21 8.19 29.92
CA PRO A 386 1.24 9.03 31.12
C PRO A 386 2.39 10.05 31.06
N THR A 387 2.33 11.08 31.89
CA THR A 387 3.42 12.06 32.02
C THR A 387 4.74 11.34 32.29
N ALA A 388 5.71 11.60 31.44
CA ALA A 388 7.05 11.02 31.52
C ALA A 388 8.10 12.09 31.27
N SER A 389 9.34 11.79 31.69
CA SER A 389 10.49 12.62 31.36
C SER A 389 11.70 11.77 30.97
N ALA A 390 12.50 12.29 30.05
CA ALA A 390 13.71 11.62 29.58
C ALA A 390 14.77 12.62 29.10
N ASP A 391 16.02 12.18 29.20
CA ASP A 391 17.14 12.76 28.46
C ASP A 391 17.27 11.99 27.13
N TYR A 392 17.43 12.71 26.02
CA TYR A 392 17.56 12.10 24.70
C TYR A 392 18.41 12.96 23.76
N CYS A 393 18.83 12.35 22.66
CA CYS A 393 19.41 13.08 21.54
C CYS A 393 18.35 13.21 20.45
N ASN A 394 18.05 14.43 20.02
CA ASN A 394 17.31 14.66 18.79
C ASN A 394 18.29 14.68 17.61
N LEU A 395 18.21 13.70 16.72
CA LEU A 395 19.01 13.59 15.50
C LEU A 395 18.11 13.81 14.30
N THR A 396 18.41 14.81 13.48
CA THR A 396 17.71 15.10 12.22
C THR A 396 18.65 14.99 11.04
N PHE A 397 18.17 14.45 9.92
CA PHE A 397 18.85 14.51 8.62
C PHE A 397 17.82 14.52 7.49
N ALA A 398 18.28 14.78 6.27
CA ALA A 398 17.48 14.82 5.07
C ALA A 398 17.93 13.78 4.05
N TYR A 399 17.00 13.36 3.20
CA TYR A 399 17.26 12.56 2.01
C TYR A 399 16.44 13.09 0.84
N SER A 400 16.76 12.62 -0.36
CA SER A 400 16.04 12.92 -1.59
C SER A 400 15.84 11.66 -2.44
N HIS A 401 14.85 11.71 -3.32
CA HIS A 401 14.58 10.69 -4.33
C HIS A 401 15.31 11.02 -5.63
N ASP A 402 16.08 10.05 -6.13
CA ASP A 402 16.88 10.22 -7.33
C ASP A 402 16.00 10.54 -8.54
N GLY A 403 16.33 11.61 -9.25
CA GLY A 403 15.61 12.05 -10.44
C GLY A 403 14.39 12.95 -10.18
N ILE A 404 14.07 13.28 -8.92
CA ILE A 404 13.07 14.28 -8.57
C ILE A 404 13.80 15.60 -8.23
N ALA A 405 13.51 16.65 -8.99
CA ALA A 405 14.12 17.96 -8.78
C ALA A 405 13.58 18.61 -7.49
N ASP A 406 14.48 19.23 -6.72
CA ASP A 406 14.18 19.97 -5.49
C ASP A 406 13.51 19.13 -4.38
N ASP A 407 13.58 17.80 -4.47
CA ASP A 407 13.07 16.89 -3.44
C ASP A 407 13.99 16.85 -2.22
N ILE A 408 13.43 17.16 -1.05
CA ILE A 408 14.13 17.10 0.24
C ILE A 408 13.12 16.66 1.30
N VAL A 409 13.36 15.49 1.88
CA VAL A 409 12.55 14.92 2.96
C VAL A 409 13.36 14.92 4.24
N HIS A 410 12.82 15.50 5.31
CA HIS A 410 13.46 15.52 6.62
C HIS A 410 12.90 14.40 7.50
N VAL A 411 13.80 13.77 8.25
CA VAL A 411 13.49 12.80 9.29
C VAL A 411 14.15 13.22 10.59
N SER A 412 13.45 13.03 11.70
CA SER A 412 13.95 13.30 13.05
C SER A 412 13.76 12.06 13.91
N TYR A 413 14.81 11.70 14.65
CA TYR A 413 14.86 10.54 15.52
C TYR A 413 15.26 10.96 16.94
N TRP A 414 14.45 10.59 17.92
CA TRP A 414 14.75 10.76 19.34
C TRP A 414 15.43 9.50 19.85
N LEU A 415 16.70 9.63 20.20
CA LEU A 415 17.57 8.53 20.63
C LEU A 415 17.66 8.50 22.16
N PRO A 416 17.24 7.41 22.83
CA PRO A 416 17.42 7.28 24.27
C PRO A 416 18.91 7.10 24.65
N ALA A 417 19.24 7.28 25.92
CA ALA A 417 20.57 6.91 26.41
C ALA A 417 20.88 5.43 26.12
N PRO A 418 22.12 5.04 25.78
CA PRO A 418 22.46 3.64 25.50
C PRO A 418 22.09 2.65 26.61
N SER A 419 22.09 3.07 27.87
CA SER A 419 21.63 2.25 29.01
C SER A 419 20.11 2.04 29.10
N LYS A 420 19.33 2.79 28.30
CA LYS A 420 17.86 2.76 28.25
C LYS A 420 17.33 2.15 26.97
N PHE A 421 18.14 2.02 25.94
CA PHE A 421 17.77 1.40 24.67
C PHE A 421 17.48 -0.10 24.85
N GLN A 422 16.34 -0.55 24.33
CA GLN A 422 15.83 -1.92 24.45
C GLN A 422 15.82 -2.67 23.11
N ASN A 423 16.66 -2.29 22.15
CA ASN A 423 16.62 -2.81 20.77
C ASN A 423 15.26 -2.60 20.09
N ARG A 424 14.64 -1.42 20.30
CA ARG A 424 13.33 -1.07 19.76
C ARG A 424 13.38 0.16 18.88
N TYR A 425 12.53 0.21 17.88
CA TYR A 425 12.22 1.36 17.05
C TYR A 425 10.71 1.63 17.13
N VAL A 426 10.32 2.90 17.20
CA VAL A 426 8.93 3.36 17.20
C VAL A 426 8.77 4.45 16.15
N SER A 427 7.82 4.29 15.24
CA SER A 427 7.33 5.37 14.38
C SER A 427 6.01 5.93 14.93
N THR A 428 5.82 7.24 14.82
CA THR A 428 4.58 7.90 15.24
C THR A 428 3.90 8.63 14.10
N GLY A 429 2.57 8.65 14.12
CA GLY A 429 1.76 9.25 13.07
C GLY A 429 1.40 10.73 13.23
N GLY A 430 0.68 11.20 12.24
CA GLY A 430 0.10 12.52 12.10
C GLY A 430 -1.33 12.68 12.66
N GLY A 431 -1.98 13.75 12.21
CA GLY A 431 -3.32 14.16 12.63
C GLY A 431 -3.91 15.20 11.68
N GLY A 432 -5.16 15.00 11.26
CA GLY A 432 -5.79 15.86 10.25
C GLY A 432 -5.02 15.81 8.92
N LEU A 433 -4.35 16.91 8.58
CA LEU A 433 -3.57 17.05 7.35
C LEU A 433 -2.05 17.13 7.61
N ALA A 434 -1.64 16.98 8.87
CA ALA A 434 -0.24 16.86 9.26
C ALA A 434 0.19 15.39 9.25
N ILE A 435 1.34 15.08 8.65
CA ILE A 435 1.92 13.72 8.59
C ILE A 435 2.65 13.29 9.88
N ASN A 436 2.80 14.22 10.83
CA ASN A 436 3.42 13.93 12.12
C ASN A 436 2.79 14.78 13.22
N SER A 437 2.91 14.32 14.47
CA SER A 437 2.43 15.02 15.66
C SER A 437 3.57 15.64 16.50
N GLY A 438 4.77 15.78 15.90
CA GLY A 438 5.95 16.35 16.55
C GLY A 438 6.25 15.78 17.94
N SER A 439 6.57 16.66 18.89
CA SER A 439 6.90 16.28 20.27
C SER A 439 5.73 15.69 21.06
N GLN A 440 4.49 15.86 20.60
CA GLN A 440 3.30 15.32 21.29
C GLN A 440 3.31 13.79 21.27
N TYR A 441 3.84 13.13 20.23
CA TYR A 441 3.92 11.67 20.20
C TYR A 441 5.34 11.11 20.14
N ALA A 442 6.35 11.89 19.75
CA ALA A 442 7.74 11.42 19.71
C ALA A 442 8.29 10.91 21.07
N GLY A 443 7.68 11.30 22.19
CA GLY A 443 8.00 10.76 23.52
C GLY A 443 7.69 9.26 23.68
N SER A 444 6.77 8.70 22.87
CA SER A 444 6.30 7.31 22.97
C SER A 444 7.45 6.31 22.89
N GLY A 445 8.39 6.51 21.95
CA GLY A 445 9.56 5.63 21.82
C GLY A 445 10.46 5.69 23.05
N LEU A 446 10.71 6.88 23.61
CA LEU A 446 11.57 7.03 24.78
C LEU A 446 11.03 6.29 26.00
N ILE A 447 9.70 6.30 26.21
CA ILE A 447 9.04 5.60 27.32
C ILE A 447 9.30 4.09 27.27
N VAL A 448 9.32 3.53 26.06
CA VAL A 448 9.50 2.10 25.84
C VAL A 448 10.95 1.73 25.50
N GLY A 449 11.90 2.66 25.65
CA GLY A 449 13.33 2.42 25.37
C GLY A 449 13.65 2.22 23.89
N ALA A 450 12.90 2.87 23.00
CA ALA A 450 13.05 2.81 21.56
C ALA A 450 13.64 4.11 20.98
N VAL A 451 14.23 4.00 19.80
CA VAL A 451 14.42 5.15 18.91
C VAL A 451 13.05 5.56 18.37
N SER A 452 12.64 6.82 18.57
CA SER A 452 11.33 7.33 18.08
C SER A 452 11.51 8.19 16.83
N GLY A 453 10.80 7.91 15.74
CA GLY A 453 10.94 8.63 14.46
C GLY A 453 9.71 9.45 14.06
N ILE A 454 9.95 10.62 13.45
CA ILE A 454 8.97 11.45 12.71
C ILE A 454 9.54 11.89 11.36
N THR A 455 8.66 12.19 10.39
CA THR A 455 9.01 12.71 9.05
C THR A 455 8.21 13.98 8.75
N ASP A 456 8.74 14.84 7.87
CA ASP A 456 7.99 15.96 7.28
C ASP A 456 7.32 15.61 5.95
N GLY A 457 7.50 14.39 5.44
CA GLY A 457 6.93 13.93 4.17
C GLY A 457 7.47 14.65 2.92
N GLY A 458 8.51 15.47 3.05
CA GLY A 458 8.99 16.33 1.97
C GLY A 458 8.17 17.61 1.80
N PHE A 459 7.38 18.00 2.81
CA PHE A 459 6.50 19.18 2.73
C PHE A 459 7.25 20.48 3.03
N GLY A 460 8.57 20.42 3.25
CA GLY A 460 9.46 21.55 3.47
C GLY A 460 9.69 21.91 4.95
N SER A 461 8.83 21.46 5.87
CA SER A 461 9.09 21.51 7.30
C SER A 461 8.19 20.54 8.08
N PHE A 462 8.60 20.14 9.29
CA PHE A 462 7.78 19.32 10.18
C PHE A 462 6.43 19.95 10.58
N ASN A 463 6.24 21.27 10.35
CA ASN A 463 4.99 21.98 10.63
C ASN A 463 4.16 22.23 9.36
N THR A 464 4.71 21.96 8.18
CA THR A 464 3.99 22.12 6.92
C THR A 464 3.03 20.94 6.76
N GLN A 465 1.80 21.25 6.39
CA GLN A 465 0.76 20.26 6.21
C GLN A 465 0.59 19.91 4.74
N TRP A 466 -0.05 18.77 4.50
CA TRP A 466 -0.22 18.23 3.16
C TRP A 466 -1.02 19.17 2.25
N ASP A 467 -1.99 19.90 2.80
CA ASP A 467 -2.86 20.82 2.08
C ASP A 467 -2.11 22.00 1.44
N GLU A 468 -1.01 22.44 2.05
CA GLU A 468 -0.13 23.51 1.52
C GLU A 468 0.71 23.06 0.32
N VAL A 469 0.92 21.75 0.15
CA VAL A 469 1.80 21.19 -0.89
C VAL A 469 1.08 20.28 -1.89
N PHE A 470 -0.22 20.05 -1.69
CA PHE A 470 -1.04 19.15 -2.50
C PHE A 470 -1.23 19.65 -3.95
N LEU A 471 -1.43 20.95 -4.16
CA LEU A 471 -1.52 21.55 -5.50
C LEU A 471 -0.19 22.17 -5.90
N LEU A 472 0.25 21.85 -7.12
CA LEU A 472 1.34 22.58 -7.78
C LEU A 472 0.83 23.95 -8.24
N ALA A 473 1.76 24.90 -8.43
CA ALA A 473 1.44 26.25 -8.90
C ALA A 473 0.70 26.31 -10.26
N ASN A 474 0.74 25.23 -11.04
CA ASN A 474 -0.01 25.10 -12.30
C ASN A 474 -1.45 24.57 -12.12
N GLY A 475 -1.91 24.38 -10.88
CA GLY A 475 -3.24 23.87 -10.53
C GLY A 475 -3.41 22.35 -10.65
N THR A 476 -2.32 21.60 -10.86
CA THR A 476 -2.35 20.12 -10.91
C THR A 476 -1.92 19.50 -9.59
N ILE A 477 -2.30 18.24 -9.37
CA ILE A 477 -1.96 17.50 -8.15
C ILE A 477 -0.45 17.23 -8.10
N ASN A 478 0.17 17.55 -6.96
CA ASN A 478 1.49 17.07 -6.60
C ASN A 478 1.40 15.61 -6.13
N TRP A 479 1.37 14.66 -7.06
CA TRP A 479 1.23 13.24 -6.74
C TRP A 479 2.32 12.69 -5.82
N GLN A 480 3.53 13.26 -5.86
CA GLN A 480 4.58 12.88 -4.92
C GLN A 480 4.13 13.16 -3.49
N SER A 481 3.60 14.35 -3.20
CA SER A 481 3.07 14.66 -1.86
C SER A 481 1.94 13.72 -1.43
N VAL A 482 1.10 13.28 -2.38
CA VAL A 482 -0.01 12.34 -2.11
C VAL A 482 0.53 10.97 -1.68
N TYR A 483 1.54 10.44 -2.36
CA TYR A 483 2.15 9.16 -1.98
C TYR A 483 2.94 9.27 -0.68
N MET A 484 3.66 10.39 -0.49
CA MET A 484 4.38 10.67 0.76
C MET A 484 3.43 10.71 1.95
N PHE A 485 2.30 11.42 1.86
CA PHE A 485 1.25 11.44 2.89
C PHE A 485 0.56 10.08 3.04
N GLY A 486 0.27 9.40 1.93
CA GLY A 486 -0.52 8.18 1.92
C GLY A 486 0.18 6.98 2.57
N TYR A 487 1.45 6.76 2.26
CA TYR A 487 2.20 5.61 2.77
C TYR A 487 3.72 5.73 2.73
N GLN A 488 4.28 6.46 1.76
CA GLN A 488 5.69 6.33 1.39
C GLN A 488 6.63 6.94 2.45
N ALA A 489 6.30 8.11 2.98
CA ALA A 489 7.16 8.78 3.96
C ALA A 489 7.32 7.96 5.26
N HIS A 490 6.23 7.33 5.73
CA HIS A 490 6.28 6.46 6.91
C HIS A 490 7.06 5.16 6.66
N HIS A 491 6.98 4.61 5.44
CA HIS A 491 7.77 3.44 5.05
C HIS A 491 9.27 3.74 5.12
N GLU A 492 9.68 4.84 4.49
CA GLU A 492 11.06 5.29 4.44
C GLU A 492 11.58 5.68 5.83
N LEU A 493 10.77 6.39 6.62
CA LEU A 493 11.03 6.70 8.03
C LEU A 493 11.31 5.44 8.86
N ALA A 494 10.54 4.37 8.66
CA ALA A 494 10.72 3.12 9.39
C ALA A 494 11.98 2.37 8.95
N LEU A 495 12.25 2.29 7.64
CA LEU A 495 13.45 1.64 7.12
C LEU A 495 14.74 2.33 7.59
N LEU A 496 14.80 3.65 7.42
CA LEU A 496 15.94 4.46 7.84
C LEU A 496 16.11 4.44 9.36
N GLY A 497 15.02 4.53 10.12
CA GLY A 497 15.06 4.53 11.58
C GLY A 497 15.53 3.21 12.20
N LYS A 498 15.12 2.07 11.64
CA LYS A 498 15.59 0.74 12.07
C LYS A 498 17.09 0.57 11.83
N GLU A 499 17.58 0.98 10.66
CA GLU A 499 19.00 0.87 10.33
C GLU A 499 19.85 1.88 11.13
N LEU A 500 19.35 3.09 11.32
CA LEU A 500 19.98 4.08 12.20
C LEU A 500 20.08 3.56 13.64
N ALA A 501 19.00 2.99 14.20
CA ALA A 501 19.03 2.40 15.53
C ALA A 501 20.07 1.28 15.63
N ARG A 502 20.17 0.44 14.61
CA ARG A 502 21.19 -0.61 14.53
C ARG A 502 22.60 -0.05 14.58
N ASN A 503 22.88 0.98 13.78
CA ASN A 503 24.21 1.57 13.66
C ASN A 503 24.60 2.39 14.89
N ILE A 504 23.68 3.18 15.46
CA ILE A 504 23.94 4.03 16.63
C ILE A 504 24.30 3.18 17.85
N TYR A 505 23.58 2.09 18.08
CA TYR A 505 23.73 1.24 19.28
C TYR A 505 24.55 -0.04 19.03
N ASP A 506 25.21 -0.16 17.88
CA ASP A 506 26.02 -1.33 17.49
C ASP A 506 25.28 -2.66 17.66
N VAL A 507 24.02 -2.70 17.21
CA VAL A 507 23.18 -3.90 17.31
C VAL A 507 23.64 -4.92 16.26
N ALA A 508 24.19 -6.05 16.72
CA ALA A 508 24.65 -7.12 15.84
C ALA A 508 23.58 -7.51 14.80
N LYS A 509 23.97 -7.78 13.54
CA LYS A 509 23.04 -8.15 12.45
C LYS A 509 22.18 -9.37 12.76
N SER A 510 22.68 -10.29 13.59
CA SER A 510 21.92 -11.46 14.07
C SER A 510 20.86 -11.13 15.12
N SER A 511 20.92 -9.94 15.71
CA SER A 511 19.99 -9.46 16.73
C SER A 511 18.86 -8.67 16.06
N LYS A 512 17.64 -8.93 16.54
CA LYS A 512 16.43 -8.24 16.10
C LYS A 512 16.39 -6.82 16.69
N VAL A 513 16.02 -5.85 15.85
CA VAL A 513 15.52 -4.55 16.29
C VAL A 513 14.01 -4.64 16.13
N TYR A 514 13.28 -4.67 17.25
CA TYR A 514 11.83 -4.70 17.21
C TYR A 514 11.29 -3.38 16.70
N SER A 515 10.26 -3.42 15.87
CA SER A 515 9.69 -2.25 15.21
C SER A 515 8.23 -2.08 15.59
N TYR A 516 7.88 -0.89 16.06
CA TYR A 516 6.51 -0.58 16.50
C TYR A 516 5.97 0.70 15.88
N TYR A 517 4.64 0.80 15.81
CA TYR A 517 3.93 1.99 15.37
C TYR A 517 2.93 2.46 16.43
N GLN A 518 2.78 3.78 16.61
CA GLN A 518 1.67 4.37 17.37
C GLN A 518 1.11 5.62 16.67
N GLY A 519 -0.21 5.64 16.45
CA GLY A 519 -0.89 6.77 15.83
C GLY A 519 -2.39 6.70 16.02
N CYS A 520 -3.08 7.85 15.91
CA CYS A 520 -4.52 7.95 16.01
C CYS A 520 -5.08 8.92 14.96
N SER A 521 -6.34 8.77 14.54
CA SER A 521 -6.97 9.62 13.51
C SER A 521 -6.32 9.40 12.14
N GLU A 522 -5.78 10.44 11.53
CA GLU A 522 -4.90 10.32 10.36
C GLU A 522 -3.70 9.43 10.65
N GLY A 523 -3.08 9.54 11.83
CA GLY A 523 -2.07 8.58 12.29
C GLY A 523 -2.61 7.15 12.42
N GLY A 524 -3.91 6.98 12.65
CA GLY A 524 -4.50 5.65 12.62
C GLY A 524 -4.59 5.10 11.19
N ARG A 525 -4.96 5.95 10.23
CA ARG A 525 -4.96 5.60 8.80
C ARG A 525 -3.55 5.30 8.31
N GLU A 526 -2.56 6.15 8.63
CA GLU A 526 -1.15 5.94 8.31
C GLU A 526 -0.67 4.58 8.86
N GLY A 527 -0.94 4.28 10.13
CA GLY A 527 -0.58 3.00 10.75
C GLY A 527 -1.16 1.80 10.01
N TRP A 528 -2.45 1.83 9.71
CA TRP A 528 -3.09 0.77 8.92
C TRP A 528 -2.57 0.72 7.48
N SER A 529 -2.22 1.86 6.88
CA SER A 529 -1.60 1.91 5.56
C SER A 529 -0.28 1.15 5.55
N GLN A 530 0.51 1.27 6.61
CA GLN A 530 1.74 0.48 6.76
C GLN A 530 1.46 -1.00 6.98
N VAL A 531 0.52 -1.36 7.86
CA VAL A 531 0.15 -2.76 8.15
C VAL A 531 -0.38 -3.48 6.90
N GLN A 532 -1.18 -2.79 6.08
CA GLN A 532 -1.77 -3.35 4.86
C GLN A 532 -0.76 -3.49 3.71
N ARG A 533 0.28 -2.65 3.65
CA ARG A 533 1.20 -2.56 2.50
C ARG A 533 2.56 -3.19 2.73
N PHE A 534 3.06 -3.16 3.96
CA PHE A 534 4.44 -3.50 4.31
C PHE A 534 4.44 -4.49 5.48
N ALA A 535 4.14 -5.74 5.16
CA ALA A 535 3.85 -6.81 6.11
C ALA A 535 4.91 -7.02 7.21
N ASP A 536 6.19 -6.83 6.91
CA ASP A 536 7.31 -7.04 7.82
C ASP A 536 7.90 -5.73 8.40
N GLN A 537 7.23 -4.60 8.15
CA GLN A 537 7.75 -3.30 8.59
C GLN A 537 7.69 -3.12 10.10
N PHE A 538 6.61 -3.59 10.73
CA PHE A 538 6.32 -3.47 12.15
C PHE A 538 5.98 -4.83 12.75
N ASP A 539 6.61 -5.14 13.89
CA ASP A 539 6.27 -6.31 14.70
C ASP A 539 4.98 -6.09 15.49
N GLY A 540 4.67 -4.84 15.84
CA GLY A 540 3.35 -4.50 16.35
C GLY A 540 2.94 -3.04 16.23
N ALA A 541 1.63 -2.79 16.27
CA ALA A 541 1.07 -1.46 16.10
C ALA A 541 -0.05 -1.17 17.11
N ALA A 542 -0.01 0.03 17.70
CA ALA A 542 -1.08 0.59 18.52
C ALA A 542 -1.79 1.68 17.70
N ILE A 543 -2.97 1.37 17.18
CA ILE A 543 -3.67 2.22 16.22
C ILE A 543 -5.00 2.70 16.79
N GLY A 544 -5.22 4.01 16.78
CA GLY A 544 -6.42 4.64 17.30
C GLY A 544 -7.31 5.24 16.22
N ALA A 545 -8.63 5.13 16.39
CA ALA A 545 -9.65 5.84 15.62
C ALA A 545 -9.24 6.18 14.17
N PRO A 546 -8.98 5.18 13.31
CA PRO A 546 -8.35 5.40 12.02
C PRO A 546 -9.29 6.06 11.01
N ALA A 547 -8.79 7.04 10.26
CA ALA A 547 -9.47 7.68 9.13
C ALA A 547 -9.52 6.76 7.89
N PHE A 548 -10.12 5.58 8.06
CA PHE A 548 -10.39 4.65 6.96
C PHE A 548 -11.30 5.24 5.91
N ARG A 549 -11.28 4.61 4.74
CA ARG A 549 -12.14 4.99 3.62
C ARG A 549 -12.09 6.49 3.39
N TYR A 550 -10.89 7.03 3.22
CA TYR A 550 -10.62 8.47 3.28
C TYR A 550 -11.58 9.29 2.40
N GLY A 551 -11.91 8.79 1.19
CA GLY A 551 -12.90 9.44 0.32
C GLY A 551 -14.31 9.52 0.93
N GLN A 552 -14.73 8.50 1.66
CA GLN A 552 -15.99 8.45 2.41
C GLN A 552 -15.91 9.29 3.68
N GLN A 553 -14.92 9.03 4.54
CA GLN A 553 -14.77 9.70 5.83
C GLN A 553 -14.68 11.22 5.67
N GLN A 554 -13.86 11.71 4.73
CA GLN A 554 -13.72 13.15 4.53
C GLN A 554 -15.01 13.80 4.05
N VAL A 555 -15.76 13.17 3.13
CA VAL A 555 -17.06 13.69 2.69
C VAL A 555 -18.13 13.57 3.77
N ASN A 556 -18.03 12.56 4.65
CA ASN A 556 -19.00 12.35 5.73
C ASN A 556 -19.04 13.54 6.70
N HIS A 557 -17.94 14.27 6.84
CA HIS A 557 -17.91 15.53 7.60
C HIS A 557 -18.88 16.61 7.07
N LEU A 558 -19.39 16.49 5.84
CA LEU A 558 -20.43 17.37 5.29
C LEU A 558 -21.85 16.85 5.51
N PHE A 559 -22.03 15.63 6.03
CA PHE A 559 -23.36 15.01 6.09
C PHE A 559 -24.31 15.80 7.01
N GLY A 560 -23.86 16.18 8.21
CA GLY A 560 -24.66 17.01 9.13
C GLY A 560 -25.06 18.34 8.49
N ASN A 561 -24.11 19.04 7.87
CA ASN A 561 -24.37 20.27 7.12
C ASN A 561 -25.41 20.12 5.99
N VAL A 562 -25.39 19.00 5.26
CA VAL A 562 -26.39 18.75 4.20
C VAL A 562 -27.76 18.40 4.78
N ILE A 563 -27.83 17.72 5.94
CA ILE A 563 -29.10 17.51 6.66
C ILE A 563 -29.72 18.86 7.05
N GLU A 564 -28.95 19.72 7.71
CA GLU A 564 -29.40 21.06 8.14
C GLU A 564 -29.94 21.88 6.97
N GLN A 565 -29.19 21.92 5.86
CA GLN A 565 -29.60 22.63 4.65
C GLN A 565 -30.86 22.02 4.02
N THR A 566 -30.96 20.68 3.98
CA THR A 566 -32.11 19.99 3.38
C THR A 566 -33.38 20.19 4.21
N ALA A 567 -33.24 20.24 5.53
CA ALA A 567 -34.32 20.53 6.46
C ALA A 567 -34.68 22.02 6.52
N ASP A 568 -33.83 22.90 5.97
CA ASP A 568 -33.89 24.36 6.16
C ASP A 568 -33.99 24.74 7.65
N TYR A 569 -33.22 24.01 8.47
CA TYR A 569 -33.24 24.15 9.92
C TYR A 569 -31.82 23.98 10.47
N PHE A 570 -31.38 25.00 11.21
CA PHE A 570 -30.04 25.11 11.78
C PHE A 570 -30.18 25.14 13.32
N PRO A 571 -30.08 23.99 14.01
CA PRO A 571 -30.29 23.93 15.45
C PRO A 571 -29.22 24.75 16.22
N PRO A 572 -29.61 25.64 17.14
CA PRO A 572 -28.68 26.35 18.00
C PRO A 572 -27.76 25.41 18.79
N SER A 573 -26.50 25.81 19.01
CA SER A 573 -25.54 24.96 19.72
C SER A 573 -25.98 24.54 21.12
N CYS A 574 -26.70 25.39 21.85
CA CYS A 574 -27.24 25.06 23.17
C CYS A 574 -28.35 24.00 23.11
N GLU A 575 -29.13 23.97 22.02
CA GLU A 575 -30.14 22.94 21.79
C GLU A 575 -29.47 21.59 21.54
N LEU A 576 -28.43 21.57 20.69
CA LEU A 576 -27.61 20.39 20.41
C LEU A 576 -26.93 19.86 21.68
N ASP A 577 -26.29 20.72 22.46
CA ASP A 577 -25.66 20.35 23.73
C ASP A 577 -26.70 19.81 24.73
N LYS A 578 -27.93 20.34 24.73
CA LYS A 578 -29.01 19.82 25.58
C LYS A 578 -29.45 18.43 25.13
N ILE A 579 -29.60 18.19 23.82
CA ILE A 579 -29.93 16.88 23.26
C ILE A 579 -28.85 15.85 23.63
N LEU A 580 -27.57 16.22 23.49
CA LEU A 580 -26.44 15.36 23.85
C LEU A 580 -26.49 14.97 25.34
N ASN A 581 -26.62 15.95 26.22
CA ASN A 581 -26.67 15.71 27.67
C ASN A 581 -27.85 14.80 28.08
N LEU A 582 -29.02 14.99 27.46
CA LEU A 582 -30.18 14.13 27.71
C LEU A 582 -29.96 12.72 27.16
N THR A 583 -29.29 12.59 26.01
CA THR A 583 -28.93 11.29 25.43
C THR A 583 -27.98 10.53 26.35
N ILE A 584 -26.90 11.17 26.81
CA ILE A 584 -25.95 10.59 27.78
C ILE A 584 -26.70 10.16 29.05
N THR A 585 -27.49 11.06 29.65
CA THR A 585 -28.26 10.77 30.87
C THR A 585 -29.22 9.60 30.69
N ALA A 586 -29.87 9.49 29.53
CA ALA A 586 -30.82 8.41 29.28
C ALA A 586 -30.14 7.06 29.07
N CYS A 587 -28.94 7.06 28.49
CA CYS A 587 -28.24 5.88 28.02
C CYS A 587 -27.17 5.35 28.98
N ASP A 588 -26.65 6.16 29.89
CA ASP A 588 -25.69 5.82 30.95
C ASP A 588 -26.03 4.47 31.62
N ARG A 589 -27.20 4.39 32.26
CA ARG A 589 -27.70 3.19 32.97
C ARG A 589 -27.85 1.92 32.13
N LEU A 590 -27.78 1.97 30.81
CA LEU A 590 -28.07 0.80 29.96
C LEU A 590 -26.99 -0.28 30.08
N ASP A 591 -25.78 0.08 30.46
CA ASP A 591 -24.71 -0.87 30.76
C ASP A 591 -24.80 -1.47 32.18
N GLY A 592 -25.78 -1.06 32.99
CA GLY A 592 -25.98 -1.53 34.36
C GLY A 592 -25.32 -0.65 35.43
N ARG A 593 -24.68 0.45 35.06
CA ARG A 593 -24.07 1.44 35.95
C ARG A 593 -24.55 2.85 35.60
N GLU A 594 -24.72 3.70 36.60
CA GLU A 594 -24.98 5.14 36.41
C GLU A 594 -23.71 5.90 36.85
N ASP A 595 -22.83 6.19 35.90
CA ASP A 595 -21.58 6.92 36.14
C ASP A 595 -21.33 8.06 35.16
N GLY A 596 -22.34 8.42 34.36
CA GLY A 596 -22.27 9.48 33.36
C GLY A 596 -21.50 9.09 32.10
N VAL A 597 -21.31 7.78 31.85
CA VAL A 597 -20.61 7.24 30.70
C VAL A 597 -21.55 6.36 29.88
N VAL A 598 -21.60 6.57 28.57
CA VAL A 598 -22.28 5.66 27.65
C VAL A 598 -21.29 4.55 27.27
N SER A 599 -21.31 3.42 27.99
CA SER A 599 -20.47 2.26 27.69
C SER A 599 -21.11 1.26 26.72
N ARG A 600 -22.40 1.46 26.42
CA ARG A 600 -23.21 0.61 25.53
C ARG A 600 -24.05 1.47 24.58
N SER A 601 -23.39 2.14 23.65
CA SER A 601 -24.07 2.94 22.61
C SER A 601 -25.00 2.10 21.73
N ASP A 602 -24.73 0.79 21.59
CA ASP A 602 -25.62 -0.20 20.99
C ASP A 602 -26.98 -0.27 21.69
N LEU A 603 -26.98 -0.46 23.02
CA LEU A 603 -28.21 -0.48 23.80
C LEU A 603 -28.92 0.88 23.74
N CYS A 604 -28.15 1.98 23.74
CA CYS A 604 -28.69 3.32 23.57
C CYS A 604 -29.47 3.43 22.25
N LYS A 605 -28.87 3.01 21.14
CA LYS A 605 -29.49 3.01 19.81
C LYS A 605 -30.78 2.17 19.77
N MET A 606 -30.87 1.08 20.53
CA MET A 606 -32.04 0.19 20.54
C MET A 606 -33.15 0.63 21.50
N HIS A 607 -32.81 1.32 22.59
CA HIS A 607 -33.76 1.54 23.70
C HIS A 607 -34.05 3.02 23.97
N PHE A 608 -33.23 3.94 23.49
CA PHE A 608 -33.47 5.37 23.66
C PHE A 608 -34.27 5.95 22.49
N ASN A 609 -35.37 6.62 22.82
CA ASN A 609 -36.19 7.33 21.85
C ASN A 609 -35.92 8.83 21.93
N LEU A 610 -35.24 9.38 20.92
CA LEU A 610 -34.83 10.78 20.88
C LEU A 610 -36.01 11.77 20.95
N ASN A 611 -37.20 11.37 20.45
CA ASN A 611 -38.43 12.18 20.53
C ASN A 611 -38.86 12.49 21.97
N SER A 612 -38.39 11.72 22.97
CA SER A 612 -38.67 11.99 24.38
C SER A 612 -38.04 13.29 24.88
N THR A 613 -37.07 13.85 24.15
CA THR A 613 -36.38 15.09 24.52
C THR A 613 -37.15 16.36 24.11
N ILE A 614 -38.09 16.25 23.16
CA ILE A 614 -38.86 17.38 22.61
C ILE A 614 -39.61 18.12 23.73
N GLY A 615 -39.54 19.46 23.69
CA GLY A 615 -40.16 20.34 24.66
C GLY A 615 -39.33 20.57 25.94
N THR A 616 -38.19 19.90 26.10
CA THR A 616 -37.33 20.11 27.27
C THR A 616 -36.65 21.48 27.18
N PRO A 617 -36.75 22.34 28.22
CA PRO A 617 -36.14 23.66 28.18
C PRO A 617 -34.61 23.60 28.31
N TYR A 618 -33.94 24.57 27.65
CA TYR A 618 -32.51 24.83 27.77
C TYR A 618 -32.24 26.33 27.92
N SER A 619 -31.08 26.63 28.52
CA SER A 619 -30.57 27.98 28.71
C SER A 619 -29.04 27.90 28.74
N CYS A 620 -28.38 28.65 27.86
CA CYS A 620 -26.93 28.79 27.82
C CYS A 620 -26.54 30.26 27.79
N GLU A 621 -25.47 30.59 28.50
CA GLU A 621 -24.84 31.91 28.44
C GLU A 621 -24.17 32.13 27.08
N ALA A 622 -23.93 33.40 26.76
CA ALA A 622 -23.15 33.75 25.57
C ALA A 622 -21.74 33.15 25.66
N SER A 623 -21.23 32.64 24.54
CA SER A 623 -19.88 32.09 24.43
C SER A 623 -19.02 32.93 23.49
N SER A 624 -17.76 33.14 23.87
CA SER A 624 -16.75 33.72 22.98
C SER A 624 -16.19 32.65 22.05
N SER A 625 -15.73 33.05 20.86
CA SER A 625 -15.05 32.12 19.97
C SER A 625 -13.86 31.46 20.67
N THR A 626 -13.79 30.13 20.62
CA THR A 626 -12.65 29.37 21.14
C THR A 626 -11.67 29.10 20.01
N GLY A 627 -10.63 29.93 19.91
CA GLY A 627 -9.50 29.68 19.01
C GLY A 627 -8.55 28.63 19.59
N GLY A 628 -8.60 27.40 19.06
CA GLY A 628 -7.54 26.42 19.26
C GLY A 628 -6.29 26.74 18.42
N PRO A 629 -5.20 25.95 18.52
CA PRO A 629 -4.10 26.03 17.56
C PRO A 629 -4.64 25.94 16.12
N MET A 630 -3.93 26.53 15.14
CA MET A 630 -4.47 26.80 13.78
C MET A 630 -5.25 25.64 13.15
N LEU A 631 -4.89 24.37 13.40
CA LEU A 631 -5.63 23.21 12.91
C LEU A 631 -6.99 22.99 13.59
N ARG A 632 -7.05 22.96 14.92
CA ARG A 632 -8.33 22.90 15.65
C ARG A 632 -9.19 24.13 15.37
N ALA A 633 -8.58 25.30 15.16
CA ALA A 633 -9.31 26.48 14.73
C ALA A 633 -9.78 26.39 13.27
N ARG A 634 -9.05 25.79 12.33
CA ARG A 634 -9.49 25.63 10.93
C ARG A 634 -10.52 24.50 10.76
N GLN A 635 -10.40 23.43 11.53
CA GLN A 635 -11.24 22.23 11.42
C GLN A 635 -12.46 22.25 12.36
N PHE A 636 -12.37 22.94 13.50
CA PHE A 636 -13.37 22.94 14.58
C PHE A 636 -13.60 24.34 15.20
N SER A 637 -13.55 25.42 14.40
CA SER A 637 -13.88 26.76 14.90
C SER A 637 -15.31 26.82 15.42
N ARG A 638 -15.48 27.08 16.72
CA ARG A 638 -16.76 27.52 17.28
C ARG A 638 -16.80 29.05 17.26
N PRO A 639 -17.57 29.69 16.36
CA PRO A 639 -17.76 31.14 16.39
C PRO A 639 -18.41 31.58 17.71
N SER A 640 -18.35 32.87 18.03
CA SER A 640 -19.08 33.42 19.17
C SER A 640 -20.57 33.12 19.03
N THR A 641 -21.22 32.82 20.15
CA THR A 641 -22.68 32.63 20.17
C THR A 641 -23.31 33.53 21.22
N PRO A 642 -24.49 34.10 20.96
CA PRO A 642 -25.22 34.90 21.95
C PRO A 642 -25.75 34.00 23.07
N ALA A 643 -26.35 34.60 24.10
CA ALA A 643 -27.11 33.82 25.09
C ALA A 643 -28.32 33.14 24.40
N GLN A 644 -28.53 31.87 24.69
CA GLN A 644 -29.52 31.02 24.02
C GLN A 644 -30.54 30.52 25.03
N ASN A 645 -31.83 30.63 24.72
CA ASN A 645 -32.91 30.10 25.54
C ASN A 645 -33.99 29.51 24.64
N GLY A 646 -34.52 28.36 25.00
CA GLY A 646 -35.54 27.70 24.19
C GLY A 646 -35.98 26.37 24.78
N THR A 647 -36.66 25.60 23.94
CA THR A 647 -37.02 24.20 24.21
C THR A 647 -36.60 23.37 23.02
N ILE A 648 -36.18 22.13 23.25
CA ILE A 648 -35.86 21.20 22.17
C ILE A 648 -37.06 21.08 21.22
N THR A 649 -36.82 21.31 19.95
CA THR A 649 -37.79 21.32 18.86
C THR A 649 -37.90 19.93 18.22
N ALA A 650 -38.99 19.71 17.47
CA ALA A 650 -39.14 18.47 16.72
C ALA A 650 -38.18 18.42 15.52
N GLU A 651 -37.86 19.59 14.97
CA GLU A 651 -36.95 19.80 13.85
C GLU A 651 -35.50 19.45 14.24
N ALA A 652 -35.01 19.91 15.40
CA ALA A 652 -33.69 19.53 15.90
C ALA A 652 -33.58 18.01 16.13
N VAL A 653 -34.61 17.41 16.72
CA VAL A 653 -34.66 15.95 16.92
C VAL A 653 -34.67 15.21 15.59
N ALA A 654 -35.38 15.70 14.57
CA ALA A 654 -35.38 15.09 13.24
C ALA A 654 -34.00 15.16 12.56
N VAL A 655 -33.32 16.31 12.64
CA VAL A 655 -31.94 16.48 12.13
C VAL A 655 -31.00 15.47 12.80
N ILE A 656 -31.06 15.37 14.13
CA ILE A 656 -30.15 14.51 14.90
C ILE A 656 -30.47 13.02 14.74
N GLN A 657 -31.75 12.65 14.61
CA GLN A 657 -32.12 11.28 14.30
C GLN A 657 -31.55 10.86 12.94
N GLN A 658 -31.72 11.69 11.90
CA GLN A 658 -31.17 11.41 10.59
C GLN A 658 -29.63 11.36 10.60
N PHE A 659 -29.00 12.22 11.41
CA PHE A 659 -27.57 12.20 11.62
C PHE A 659 -27.12 10.85 12.18
N PHE A 660 -27.75 10.30 13.22
CA PHE A 660 -27.43 8.97 13.76
C PHE A 660 -27.74 7.82 12.80
N ASP A 661 -28.79 7.94 11.98
CA ASP A 661 -29.18 6.89 11.04
C ASP A 661 -28.09 6.65 9.96
N GLY A 662 -27.30 7.69 9.65
CA GLY A 662 -26.25 7.69 8.63
C GLY A 662 -26.75 8.10 7.25
N LEU A 663 -25.80 8.37 6.35
CA LEU A 663 -26.11 8.86 5.01
C LEU A 663 -26.80 7.77 4.18
N HIS A 664 -28.02 8.06 3.74
CA HIS A 664 -28.76 7.26 2.76
C HIS A 664 -28.98 8.07 1.48
N ASP A 665 -28.96 7.40 0.34
CA ASP A 665 -29.21 8.03 -0.95
C ASP A 665 -30.71 8.20 -1.24
N SER A 666 -31.07 8.82 -2.37
CA SER A 666 -32.48 9.06 -2.71
C SER A 666 -33.33 7.80 -2.90
N GLN A 667 -32.70 6.62 -2.98
CA GLN A 667 -33.39 5.32 -3.07
C GLN A 667 -33.49 4.64 -1.69
N GLY A 668 -33.04 5.28 -0.62
CA GLY A 668 -33.03 4.73 0.72
C GLY A 668 -31.92 3.72 0.98
N ARG A 669 -30.91 3.65 0.10
CA ARG A 669 -29.74 2.76 0.26
C ARG A 669 -28.70 3.44 1.13
N ARG A 670 -28.06 2.71 2.02
CA ARG A 670 -27.04 3.21 2.93
C ARG A 670 -25.73 3.48 2.17
N VAL A 671 -25.31 4.73 2.21
CA VAL A 671 -24.04 5.21 1.65
C VAL A 671 -22.96 5.19 2.70
N TYR A 672 -23.21 5.71 3.90
CA TYR A 672 -22.20 5.65 4.94
C TYR A 672 -22.83 5.65 6.33
N LEU A 673 -22.03 5.29 7.31
CA LEU A 673 -22.41 5.29 8.71
C LEU A 673 -22.05 6.62 9.37
N ASN A 674 -22.54 6.85 10.59
CA ASN A 674 -22.24 8.05 11.34
C ASN A 674 -22.04 7.76 12.83
N TYR A 675 -21.81 8.81 13.62
CA TYR A 675 -21.45 8.73 15.03
C TYR A 675 -22.47 7.99 15.89
N GLN A 676 -21.99 7.41 16.98
CA GLN A 676 -22.82 6.67 17.92
C GLN A 676 -23.56 7.62 18.87
N PRO A 677 -24.71 7.22 19.43
CA PRO A 677 -25.34 7.96 20.51
C PRO A 677 -24.36 8.17 21.68
N GLY A 678 -24.22 9.41 22.14
CA GLY A 678 -23.23 9.81 23.15
C GLY A 678 -22.03 10.57 22.56
N SER A 679 -21.81 10.50 21.24
CA SER A 679 -20.89 11.37 20.51
C SER A 679 -21.41 12.79 20.39
N GLY A 680 -20.49 13.76 20.33
CA GLY A 680 -20.81 15.16 20.01
C GLY A 680 -21.31 15.37 18.58
N PHE A 681 -21.94 16.52 18.33
CA PHE A 681 -22.52 16.90 17.04
C PHE A 681 -21.60 17.82 16.23
N THR A 682 -20.30 17.54 16.23
CA THR A 682 -19.29 18.46 15.68
C THR A 682 -19.47 18.74 14.18
N ASP A 683 -19.90 17.75 13.39
CA ASP A 683 -20.21 17.92 11.95
C ASP A 683 -21.66 18.36 11.66
N ALA A 684 -22.47 18.56 12.69
CA ALA A 684 -23.79 19.19 12.63
C ALA A 684 -23.80 20.47 13.49
N ALA A 685 -22.65 21.13 13.59
CA ALA A 685 -22.53 22.40 14.27
C ALA A 685 -22.95 23.53 13.33
N THR A 686 -23.78 24.44 13.84
CA THR A 686 -24.25 25.61 13.09
C THR A 686 -23.50 26.87 13.50
N SER A 687 -23.46 27.88 12.62
CA SER A 687 -22.86 29.18 12.91
C SER A 687 -23.94 30.24 13.14
N TYR A 688 -23.72 31.11 14.12
CA TYR A 688 -24.56 32.28 14.35
C TYR A 688 -24.02 33.49 13.59
N ASP A 689 -24.90 34.16 12.84
CA ASP A 689 -24.61 35.42 12.15
C ASP A 689 -25.14 36.58 13.00
N GLU A 690 -24.23 37.42 13.50
CA GLU A 690 -24.56 38.58 14.33
C GLU A 690 -25.24 39.71 13.55
N GLU A 691 -25.03 39.81 12.23
CA GLU A 691 -25.64 40.86 11.39
C GLU A 691 -27.11 40.55 11.09
N THR A 692 -27.42 39.28 10.82
CA THR A 692 -28.79 38.84 10.52
C THR A 692 -29.54 38.33 11.75
N GLU A 693 -28.85 38.13 12.87
CA GLU A 693 -29.37 37.52 14.10
C GLU A 693 -29.98 36.12 13.86
N THR A 694 -29.36 35.33 12.98
CA THR A 694 -29.85 34.01 12.59
C THR A 694 -28.79 32.92 12.70
N TRP A 695 -29.25 31.68 12.88
CA TRP A 695 -28.43 30.49 12.74
C TRP A 695 -28.40 30.05 11.29
N GLY A 696 -27.22 29.67 10.83
CA GLY A 696 -26.99 29.21 9.48
C GLY A 696 -25.92 28.12 9.40
N LEU A 697 -25.65 27.73 8.17
CA LEU A 697 -24.74 26.65 7.81
C LEU A 697 -23.30 26.94 8.25
N SER A 698 -22.67 26.00 8.95
CA SER A 698 -21.22 26.02 9.19
C SER A 698 -20.55 24.86 8.47
N ILE A 699 -20.10 25.10 7.23
CA ILE A 699 -19.48 24.05 6.41
C ILE A 699 -18.21 23.53 7.09
N SER A 700 -18.19 22.25 7.44
CA SER A 700 -17.04 21.59 8.07
C SER A 700 -15.77 21.81 7.25
N GLY A 701 -14.68 22.24 7.91
CA GLY A 701 -13.41 22.51 7.25
C GLY A 701 -12.83 21.25 6.60
N LEU A 702 -12.88 20.11 7.30
CA LEU A 702 -12.36 18.83 6.80
C LEU A 702 -13.08 18.37 5.53
N GLY A 703 -14.42 18.43 5.53
CA GLY A 703 -15.22 17.99 4.40
C GLY A 703 -15.29 18.99 3.26
N GLY A 704 -15.42 20.28 3.58
CA GLY A 704 -15.45 21.36 2.60
C GLY A 704 -14.12 21.48 1.85
N GLU A 705 -12.99 21.46 2.58
CA GLU A 705 -11.65 21.45 1.98
C GLU A 705 -11.42 20.19 1.14
N TRP A 706 -11.83 19.02 1.64
CA TRP A 706 -11.74 17.77 0.89
C TRP A 706 -12.36 17.89 -0.50
N VAL A 707 -13.61 18.35 -0.57
CA VAL A 707 -14.31 18.49 -1.85
C VAL A 707 -13.69 19.59 -2.69
N ALA A 708 -13.42 20.77 -2.13
CA ALA A 708 -12.95 21.91 -2.90
C ALA A 708 -11.51 21.72 -3.42
N ARG A 709 -10.58 21.37 -2.54
CA ARG A 709 -9.15 21.23 -2.86
C ARG A 709 -8.84 19.89 -3.51
N TYR A 710 -9.30 18.78 -2.93
CA TYR A 710 -8.81 17.45 -3.34
C TYR A 710 -9.67 16.81 -4.42
N LEU A 711 -10.97 17.12 -4.48
CA LEU A 711 -11.83 16.63 -5.56
C LEU A 711 -11.88 17.63 -6.73
N GLN A 712 -12.16 18.91 -6.46
CA GLN A 712 -12.34 19.95 -7.48
C GLN A 712 -11.06 20.71 -7.88
N LEU A 713 -9.92 20.47 -7.21
CA LEU A 713 -8.64 21.13 -7.49
C LEU A 713 -8.67 22.65 -7.39
N LYS A 714 -9.49 23.18 -6.48
CA LYS A 714 -9.52 24.60 -6.15
C LYS A 714 -8.68 24.86 -4.92
N ASP A 715 -7.74 25.80 -5.02
CA ASP A 715 -6.92 26.18 -3.86
C ASP A 715 -7.71 27.06 -2.87
N THR A 716 -8.61 26.42 -2.13
CA THR A 716 -9.44 27.00 -1.08
C THR A 716 -9.56 26.00 0.06
N ASN A 717 -9.75 26.50 1.28
CA ASN A 717 -9.87 25.71 2.50
C ASN A 717 -11.32 25.26 2.80
N THR A 718 -12.30 25.61 1.95
CA THR A 718 -13.69 25.12 2.06
C THR A 718 -14.49 25.38 0.78
N LEU A 719 -15.72 24.85 0.71
CA LEU A 719 -16.72 25.16 -0.32
C LEU A 719 -17.38 26.52 -0.05
N GLU A 720 -17.68 27.29 -1.10
CA GLU A 720 -18.36 28.59 -0.96
C GLU A 720 -19.82 28.45 -0.49
N SER A 721 -20.50 27.38 -0.89
CA SER A 721 -21.87 27.06 -0.45
C SER A 721 -22.16 25.57 -0.68
N LEU A 722 -23.20 25.06 -0.03
CA LEU A 722 -23.77 23.73 -0.31
C LEU A 722 -25.01 23.80 -1.22
N ASN A 723 -25.23 24.91 -1.94
CA ASN A 723 -26.35 25.05 -2.86
C ASN A 723 -26.38 23.91 -3.90
N ASN A 724 -27.53 23.24 -4.04
CA ASN A 724 -27.73 22.07 -4.89
C ASN A 724 -26.91 20.82 -4.51
N VAL A 725 -26.28 20.80 -3.33
CA VAL A 725 -25.66 19.59 -2.78
C VAL A 725 -26.75 18.75 -2.12
N THR A 726 -26.86 17.51 -2.55
CA THR A 726 -27.83 16.53 -2.05
C THR A 726 -27.10 15.33 -1.42
N TYR A 727 -27.85 14.42 -0.78
CA TYR A 727 -27.30 13.14 -0.32
C TYR A 727 -26.66 12.32 -1.45
N ASP A 728 -27.25 12.37 -2.66
CA ASP A 728 -26.66 11.75 -3.84
C ASP A 728 -25.35 12.44 -4.28
N THR A 729 -25.27 13.76 -4.15
CA THR A 729 -24.03 14.50 -4.41
C THR A 729 -22.92 14.09 -3.44
N LEU A 730 -23.24 13.92 -2.15
CA LEU A 730 -22.27 13.40 -1.17
C LEU A 730 -21.80 11.99 -1.56
N LYS A 731 -22.73 11.09 -1.89
CA LYS A 731 -22.39 9.74 -2.40
C LYS A 731 -21.47 9.79 -3.61
N GLU A 732 -21.74 10.66 -4.58
CA GLU A 732 -20.92 10.83 -5.78
C GLU A 732 -19.51 11.33 -5.43
N TRP A 733 -19.37 12.29 -4.52
CA TRP A 733 -18.07 12.75 -4.03
C TRP A 733 -17.32 11.65 -3.27
N MET A 734 -18.00 10.83 -2.47
CA MET A 734 -17.41 9.68 -1.79
C MET A 734 -16.84 8.68 -2.78
N ILE A 735 -17.63 8.31 -3.81
CA ILE A 735 -17.20 7.39 -4.87
C ILE A 735 -16.04 7.99 -5.66
N TYR A 736 -16.11 9.29 -5.97
CA TYR A 736 -15.05 9.97 -6.72
C TYR A 736 -13.74 10.01 -5.93
N GLY A 737 -13.78 10.36 -4.64
CA GLY A 737 -12.61 10.36 -3.75
C GLY A 737 -12.01 8.95 -3.58
N MET A 738 -12.87 7.96 -3.35
CA MET A 738 -12.47 6.55 -3.27
C MET A 738 -11.70 6.10 -4.52
N ASN A 739 -12.22 6.40 -5.72
CA ASN A 739 -11.59 5.99 -6.98
C ASN A 739 -10.32 6.79 -7.28
N LYS A 740 -10.33 8.10 -7.01
CA LYS A 740 -9.21 9.00 -7.30
C LYS A 740 -7.97 8.70 -6.46
N TYR A 741 -8.17 8.28 -5.21
CA TYR A 741 -7.10 8.03 -4.24
C TYR A 741 -7.01 6.56 -3.81
N ALA A 742 -7.52 5.65 -4.65
CA ALA A 742 -7.61 4.22 -4.35
C ALA A 742 -6.25 3.59 -3.99
N ASP A 743 -5.18 4.01 -4.67
CA ASP A 743 -3.83 3.48 -4.52
C ASP A 743 -2.99 4.19 -3.45
N SER A 744 -3.52 5.26 -2.85
CA SER A 744 -2.81 6.15 -1.94
C SER A 744 -3.51 6.27 -0.59
N LEU A 745 -4.61 7.03 -0.50
CA LEU A 745 -5.26 7.38 0.76
C LEU A 745 -6.34 6.37 1.18
N GLN A 746 -6.88 5.59 0.26
CA GLN A 746 -7.98 4.66 0.50
C GLN A 746 -7.53 3.38 1.25
N THR A 747 -7.18 3.55 2.53
CA THR A 747 -6.64 2.52 3.42
C THR A 747 -7.74 1.57 3.89
N THR A 748 -8.03 0.55 3.10
CA THR A 748 -9.22 -0.30 3.25
C THR A 748 -8.96 -1.78 2.95
N TYR A 749 -7.71 -2.18 2.69
CA TYR A 749 -7.38 -3.55 2.32
C TYR A 749 -7.60 -4.49 3.51
N PRO A 750 -8.52 -5.48 3.43
CA PRO A 750 -8.88 -6.30 4.58
C PRO A 750 -8.08 -7.60 4.69
N ASP A 751 -7.33 -8.00 3.65
CA ASP A 751 -6.49 -9.20 3.72
C ASP A 751 -5.15 -8.85 4.39
N LEU A 752 -4.98 -9.30 5.63
CA LEU A 752 -3.78 -9.07 6.44
C LEU A 752 -2.93 -10.34 6.56
N SER A 753 -3.05 -11.29 5.64
CA SER A 753 -2.37 -12.58 5.68
C SER A 753 -0.84 -12.44 5.75
N ASP A 754 -0.27 -11.49 5.00
CA ASP A 754 1.18 -11.27 5.02
C ASP A 754 1.65 -10.70 6.37
N PHE A 755 0.93 -9.72 6.93
CA PHE A 755 1.24 -9.16 8.25
C PHE A 755 1.11 -10.22 9.35
N HIS A 756 0.06 -11.03 9.30
CA HIS A 756 -0.13 -12.15 10.22
C HIS A 756 1.01 -13.18 10.08
N SER A 757 1.39 -13.54 8.86
CA SER A 757 2.47 -14.50 8.57
C SER A 757 3.85 -13.98 8.99
N ALA A 758 4.07 -12.67 8.94
CA ALA A 758 5.25 -12.01 9.49
C ALA A 758 5.30 -12.01 11.02
N GLY A 759 4.21 -12.42 11.69
CA GLY A 759 4.09 -12.47 13.14
C GLY A 759 3.64 -11.15 13.78
N GLY A 760 3.19 -10.19 12.97
CA GLY A 760 2.76 -8.88 13.43
C GLY A 760 1.56 -8.94 14.37
N LYS A 761 1.48 -8.01 15.33
CA LYS A 761 0.36 -7.85 16.27
C LYS A 761 -0.19 -6.42 16.28
N VAL A 762 -1.49 -6.25 16.15
CA VAL A 762 -2.14 -4.92 16.16
C VAL A 762 -3.21 -4.85 17.25
N ILE A 763 -3.09 -3.83 18.09
CA ILE A 763 -4.16 -3.38 18.98
C ILE A 763 -4.76 -2.12 18.36
N HIS A 764 -6.05 -2.21 18.06
CA HIS A 764 -6.85 -1.13 17.53
C HIS A 764 -7.78 -0.63 18.63
N VAL A 765 -7.73 0.66 18.95
CA VAL A 765 -8.65 1.30 19.90
C VAL A 765 -9.50 2.36 19.21
N HIS A 766 -10.75 2.54 19.61
CA HIS A 766 -11.61 3.60 19.08
C HIS A 766 -12.53 4.13 20.19
N GLY A 767 -12.59 5.46 20.35
CA GLY A 767 -13.55 6.08 21.26
C GLY A 767 -14.99 5.73 20.85
N GLU A 768 -15.77 5.15 21.75
CA GLU A 768 -17.14 4.79 21.40
C GLU A 768 -18.03 6.02 21.15
N SER A 769 -17.70 7.14 21.80
CA SER A 769 -18.33 8.45 21.63
C SER A 769 -17.47 9.40 20.79
N ASP A 770 -16.68 8.86 19.85
CA ASP A 770 -15.90 9.66 18.89
C ASP A 770 -16.84 10.53 18.04
N ASP A 771 -16.55 11.83 18.01
CA ASP A 771 -17.32 12.89 17.37
C ASP A 771 -16.71 13.41 16.06
N SER A 772 -15.70 12.69 15.54
CA SER A 772 -14.95 13.03 14.33
C SER A 772 -14.85 11.85 13.38
N ILE A 773 -14.59 10.63 13.88
CA ILE A 773 -14.58 9.42 13.07
C ILE A 773 -15.54 8.43 13.70
N PRO A 774 -16.52 7.89 12.95
CA PRO A 774 -17.49 6.98 13.57
C PRO A 774 -16.84 5.68 14.04
N ALA A 775 -17.06 5.28 15.29
CA ALA A 775 -16.59 3.99 15.82
C ALA A 775 -17.06 2.79 14.99
N GLY A 776 -18.26 2.88 14.40
CA GLY A 776 -18.80 1.86 13.49
C GLY A 776 -17.91 1.63 12.27
N SER A 777 -17.15 2.64 11.84
CA SER A 777 -16.14 2.53 10.77
C SER A 777 -15.07 1.49 11.12
N SER A 778 -14.64 1.45 12.37
CA SER A 778 -13.61 0.51 12.84
C SER A 778 -14.14 -0.89 13.05
N VAL A 779 -15.36 -1.02 13.56
CA VAL A 779 -16.06 -2.31 13.64
C VAL A 779 -16.24 -2.91 12.25
N HIS A 780 -16.69 -2.11 11.28
CA HIS A 780 -16.86 -2.55 9.89
C HIS A 780 -15.56 -3.04 9.26
N TYR A 781 -14.44 -2.36 9.51
CA TYR A 781 -13.14 -2.82 9.01
C TYR A 781 -12.68 -4.11 9.72
N TYR A 782 -12.88 -4.23 11.03
CA TYR A 782 -12.61 -5.48 11.76
C TYR A 782 -13.42 -6.66 11.17
N ASP A 783 -14.71 -6.46 10.93
CA ASP A 783 -15.56 -7.48 10.31
C ASP A 783 -15.17 -7.78 8.86
N SER A 784 -14.69 -6.79 8.11
CA SER A 784 -14.16 -6.98 6.76
C SER A 784 -12.91 -7.86 6.77
N VAL A 785 -11.95 -7.60 7.67
CA VAL A 785 -10.76 -8.45 7.86
C VAL A 785 -11.18 -9.88 8.24
N ARG A 786 -12.05 -10.00 9.25
CA ARG A 786 -12.56 -11.29 9.74
C ARG A 786 -13.20 -12.12 8.64
N SER A 787 -14.11 -11.51 7.87
CA SER A 787 -14.88 -12.20 6.83
C SER A 787 -14.03 -12.53 5.59
N VAL A 788 -13.08 -11.67 5.21
CA VAL A 788 -12.22 -11.89 4.04
C VAL A 788 -11.12 -12.91 4.33
N MET A 789 -10.47 -12.87 5.49
CA MET A 789 -9.40 -13.81 5.83
C MET A 789 -9.92 -15.19 6.25
N PHE A 790 -11.13 -15.24 6.82
CA PHE A 790 -11.70 -16.48 7.36
C PHE A 790 -13.13 -16.76 6.86
N PRO A 791 -13.37 -16.80 5.54
CA PRO A 791 -14.73 -16.91 4.97
C PRO A 791 -15.41 -18.26 5.28
N GLU A 792 -14.62 -19.31 5.52
CA GLU A 792 -15.12 -20.66 5.83
C GLU A 792 -15.45 -20.87 7.32
N LYS A 793 -15.11 -19.90 8.19
CA LYS A 793 -15.34 -19.98 9.64
C LYS A 793 -16.66 -19.29 10.01
N ASN A 794 -17.35 -19.83 11.02
CA ASN A 794 -18.48 -19.09 11.60
C ASN A 794 -17.98 -17.85 12.37
N TYR A 795 -18.90 -17.01 12.83
CA TYR A 795 -18.55 -15.74 13.48
C TYR A 795 -17.58 -15.93 14.66
N ASN A 796 -17.89 -16.81 15.61
CA ASN A 796 -17.05 -17.01 16.81
C ASN A 796 -15.68 -17.64 16.47
N GLU A 797 -15.65 -18.58 15.53
CA GLU A 797 -14.40 -19.19 15.06
C GLU A 797 -13.51 -18.19 14.31
N SER A 798 -14.11 -17.30 13.52
CA SER A 798 -13.37 -16.26 12.79
C SER A 798 -12.87 -15.15 13.72
N VAL A 799 -13.66 -14.73 14.72
CA VAL A 799 -13.17 -13.84 15.80
C VAL A 799 -11.96 -14.44 16.51
N ALA A 800 -12.05 -15.72 16.92
CA ALA A 800 -10.93 -16.39 17.58
C ALA A 800 -9.67 -16.48 16.68
N ALA A 801 -9.83 -16.59 15.36
CA ALA A 801 -8.71 -16.62 14.43
C ALA A 801 -8.09 -15.23 14.18
N VAL A 802 -8.90 -14.17 14.13
CA VAL A 802 -8.42 -12.78 14.04
C VAL A 802 -7.69 -12.38 15.33
N ASP A 803 -8.18 -12.83 16.48
CA ASP A 803 -7.65 -12.52 17.82
C ASP A 803 -6.20 -12.98 18.05
N ASP A 804 -5.68 -13.86 17.20
CA ASP A 804 -4.27 -14.27 17.20
C ASP A 804 -3.33 -13.12 16.83
N PHE A 805 -3.80 -12.09 16.11
CA PHE A 805 -2.95 -10.99 15.66
C PHE A 805 -3.60 -9.61 15.62
N TYR A 806 -4.93 -9.51 15.59
CA TYR A 806 -5.66 -8.24 15.52
C TYR A 806 -6.75 -8.19 16.59
N ARG A 807 -6.64 -7.27 17.55
CA ARG A 807 -7.66 -7.03 18.60
C ARG A 807 -8.18 -5.60 18.53
N LEU A 808 -9.51 -5.46 18.48
CA LEU A 808 -10.22 -4.18 18.54
C LEU A 808 -10.79 -3.95 19.95
N PHE A 809 -10.68 -2.72 20.44
CA PHE A 809 -11.26 -2.27 21.71
C PHE A 809 -12.03 -0.97 21.48
N LEU A 810 -13.31 -0.97 21.81
CA LEU A 810 -14.14 0.23 21.82
C LEU A 810 -14.08 0.83 23.23
N VAL A 811 -13.67 2.09 23.35
CA VAL A 811 -13.42 2.77 24.63
C VAL A 811 -14.72 3.43 25.12
N PRO A 812 -15.35 2.95 26.21
CA PRO A 812 -16.57 3.52 26.77
C PRO A 812 -16.48 5.03 27.00
N GLY A 813 -17.43 5.78 26.44
CA GLY A 813 -17.47 7.24 26.50
C GLY A 813 -16.26 8.00 25.90
N GLY A 814 -15.22 7.31 25.43
CA GLY A 814 -14.03 7.93 24.83
C GLY A 814 -14.40 8.74 23.59
N ALA A 815 -13.80 9.92 23.45
CA ALA A 815 -13.98 10.80 22.31
C ALA A 815 -12.92 10.50 21.23
N HIS A 816 -12.76 11.42 20.28
CA HIS A 816 -11.75 11.30 19.24
C HIS A 816 -10.33 11.28 19.82
N CYS A 817 -9.68 10.10 19.78
CA CYS A 817 -8.30 9.88 20.20
C CYS A 817 -7.96 10.20 21.67
N GLY A 818 -8.95 10.26 22.56
CA GLY A 818 -8.73 10.61 23.95
C GLY A 818 -9.98 10.62 24.82
N SER A 819 -9.80 11.10 26.03
CA SER A 819 -10.89 11.28 27.00
C SER A 819 -11.95 12.29 26.52
N ASN A 820 -13.19 12.15 27.00
CA ASN A 820 -14.33 12.97 26.59
C ASN A 820 -14.77 13.92 27.71
N SER A 821 -14.77 15.23 27.46
CA SER A 821 -15.20 16.21 28.46
C SER A 821 -16.69 16.14 28.81
N ASN A 822 -17.53 15.60 27.91
CA ASN A 822 -18.95 15.38 28.17
C ASN A 822 -19.22 14.10 28.98
N GLN A 823 -18.24 13.20 29.05
CA GLN A 823 -18.32 11.94 29.79
C GLN A 823 -17.00 11.74 30.57
N PRO A 824 -16.71 12.64 31.55
CA PRO A 824 -15.39 12.75 32.16
C PRO A 824 -14.95 11.49 32.93
N ASN A 825 -15.87 10.59 33.24
CA ASN A 825 -15.60 9.35 33.93
C ASN A 825 -15.23 8.19 32.97
N GLY A 826 -15.22 8.39 31.64
CA GLY A 826 -14.89 7.33 30.67
C GLY A 826 -13.39 7.00 30.57
N GLY A 827 -12.52 8.01 30.57
CA GLY A 827 -11.06 7.84 30.46
C GLY A 827 -10.54 7.44 29.06
N TRP A 828 -9.30 6.92 29.00
CA TRP A 828 -8.62 6.42 27.79
C TRP A 828 -7.46 5.43 28.12
N PRO A 829 -7.17 4.41 27.31
CA PRO A 829 -6.09 3.44 27.57
C PRO A 829 -4.69 3.98 27.22
N GLN A 830 -4.02 4.59 28.20
CA GLN A 830 -2.69 5.21 28.06
C GLN A 830 -1.51 4.24 27.91
N THR A 831 -1.71 2.93 28.06
CA THR A 831 -0.62 1.93 28.02
C THR A 831 -0.69 1.01 26.79
N THR A 832 -1.48 1.38 25.78
CA THR A 832 -1.76 0.53 24.61
C THR A 832 -0.50 0.04 23.89
N LEU A 833 0.50 0.91 23.65
CA LEU A 833 1.76 0.51 23.00
C LEU A 833 2.57 -0.46 23.86
N GLN A 834 2.61 -0.27 25.18
CA GLN A 834 3.26 -1.18 26.10
C GLN A 834 2.61 -2.56 26.03
N THR A 835 1.27 -2.61 25.99
CA THR A 835 0.52 -3.86 25.85
C THR A 835 0.81 -4.57 24.52
N VAL A 836 0.91 -3.83 23.40
CA VAL A 836 1.37 -4.40 22.11
C VAL A 836 2.76 -5.02 22.25
N ILE A 837 3.70 -4.32 22.89
CA ILE A 837 5.07 -4.80 23.11
C ILE A 837 5.07 -6.09 23.94
N GLU A 838 4.24 -6.17 24.99
CA GLU A 838 4.12 -7.41 25.77
C GLU A 838 3.56 -8.57 24.97
N TRP A 839 2.60 -8.29 24.09
CA TRP A 839 2.06 -9.31 23.19
C TRP A 839 3.11 -9.81 22.20
N VAL A 840 3.84 -8.91 21.56
CA VAL A 840 4.88 -9.24 20.56
C VAL A 840 6.07 -9.96 21.20
N GLU A 841 6.62 -9.42 22.29
CA GLU A 841 7.90 -9.90 22.85
C GLU A 841 7.74 -11.03 23.86
N LYS A 842 6.58 -11.11 24.53
CA LYS A 842 6.34 -12.11 25.59
C LYS A 842 5.20 -13.07 25.26
N GLY A 843 4.48 -12.88 24.16
CA GLY A 843 3.34 -13.71 23.77
C GLY A 843 2.12 -13.52 24.69
N VAL A 844 2.04 -12.40 25.42
CA VAL A 844 0.93 -12.13 26.35
C VAL A 844 -0.11 -11.28 25.65
N ALA A 845 -1.12 -11.93 25.06
CA ALA A 845 -2.19 -11.26 24.35
C ALA A 845 -3.23 -10.66 25.35
N PRO A 846 -3.67 -9.40 25.18
CA PRO A 846 -4.56 -8.75 26.14
C PRO A 846 -6.02 -9.15 25.94
N GLU A 847 -6.66 -9.72 26.96
CA GLU A 847 -8.12 -9.95 26.95
C GLU A 847 -8.91 -8.65 27.20
N THR A 848 -8.32 -7.72 27.93
CA THR A 848 -8.83 -6.38 28.23
C THR A 848 -7.70 -5.36 28.15
N LEU A 849 -8.04 -4.07 28.03
CA LEU A 849 -7.10 -2.97 28.25
C LEU A 849 -7.44 -2.25 29.56
N ASP A 850 -6.40 -1.72 30.20
CA ASP A 850 -6.57 -0.87 31.38
C ASP A 850 -6.99 0.54 30.96
N GLY A 851 -8.12 1.00 31.49
CA GLY A 851 -8.55 2.39 31.35
C GLY A 851 -7.76 3.30 32.29
N SER A 852 -7.65 4.58 31.93
CA SER A 852 -6.98 5.59 32.76
C SER A 852 -7.68 6.93 32.65
N GLY A 853 -7.67 7.71 33.75
CA GLY A 853 -8.24 9.06 33.77
C GLY A 853 -9.78 9.12 33.87
N GLY A 854 -10.43 8.02 34.24
CA GLY A 854 -11.87 7.91 34.48
C GLY A 854 -12.18 6.81 35.52
N ASP A 855 -13.46 6.47 35.67
CA ASP A 855 -13.99 5.43 36.55
C ASP A 855 -14.20 4.08 35.83
N ILE A 856 -13.90 4.02 34.53
CA ILE A 856 -13.89 2.80 33.73
C ILE A 856 -12.47 2.26 33.66
N ASP A 857 -12.14 1.35 34.58
CA ASP A 857 -10.78 0.81 34.72
C ASP A 857 -10.45 -0.30 33.71
N THR A 858 -11.45 -0.87 33.02
CA THR A 858 -11.28 -2.04 32.15
C THR A 858 -12.09 -1.88 30.86
N ILE A 859 -11.42 -2.06 29.73
CA ILE A 859 -11.99 -1.95 28.39
C ILE A 859 -12.04 -3.34 27.76
N CYS A 860 -13.24 -3.75 27.32
CA CYS A 860 -13.47 -5.07 26.74
C CYS A 860 -12.96 -5.17 25.30
N ARG A 861 -12.40 -6.33 24.95
CA ARG A 861 -12.08 -6.68 23.57
C ARG A 861 -13.38 -6.92 22.79
N TRP A 862 -13.53 -6.26 21.65
CA TRP A 862 -14.60 -6.50 20.69
C TRP A 862 -14.60 -7.97 20.23
N PRO A 863 -15.77 -8.66 20.13
CA PRO A 863 -17.13 -8.13 20.21
C PRO A 863 -17.74 -8.15 21.62
N LEU A 864 -16.95 -8.44 22.65
CA LEU A 864 -17.45 -8.38 24.02
C LEU A 864 -17.65 -6.93 24.45
N ARG A 865 -18.70 -6.71 25.24
CA ARG A 865 -19.15 -5.38 25.66
C ARG A 865 -19.28 -5.35 27.18
N PRO A 866 -19.05 -4.20 27.84
CA PRO A 866 -19.10 -4.16 29.29
C PRO A 866 -20.56 -4.24 29.78
N LEU A 867 -20.78 -4.94 30.88
CA LEU A 867 -22.04 -5.00 31.60
C LEU A 867 -21.78 -5.07 33.11
N TRP A 868 -22.40 -4.18 33.88
CA TRP A 868 -22.23 -4.09 35.32
C TRP A 868 -23.35 -4.79 36.09
N SER A 869 -22.93 -5.47 37.16
CA SER A 869 -23.81 -5.98 38.21
C SER A 869 -23.33 -5.44 39.56
N GLY A 870 -23.90 -4.31 39.99
CA GLY A 870 -23.39 -3.56 41.14
C GLY A 870 -22.04 -2.94 40.80
N THR A 871 -20.97 -3.32 41.52
CA THR A 871 -19.60 -2.83 41.27
C THR A 871 -18.76 -3.77 40.41
N SER A 872 -19.28 -4.94 40.03
CA SER A 872 -18.58 -5.90 39.18
C SER A 872 -18.91 -5.63 37.72
N MET A 873 -17.89 -5.66 36.85
CA MET A 873 -18.03 -5.55 35.40
C MET A 873 -17.62 -6.85 34.73
N ASP A 874 -18.46 -7.34 33.83
CA ASP A 874 -18.16 -8.48 32.97
C ASP A 874 -18.14 -8.04 31.50
N CYS A 875 -17.18 -8.57 30.73
CA CYS A 875 -17.18 -8.44 29.27
C CYS A 875 -18.09 -9.52 28.67
N VAL A 876 -19.29 -9.13 28.25
CA VAL A 876 -20.35 -10.05 27.80
C VAL A 876 -20.48 -10.07 26.28
N TYR A 877 -20.84 -11.23 25.74
CA TYR A 877 -21.27 -11.38 24.36
C TYR A 877 -22.78 -11.15 24.25
N ASP A 878 -23.19 -10.31 23.32
CA ASP A 878 -24.59 -9.96 23.07
C ASP A 878 -24.84 -9.88 21.56
N GLN A 879 -25.68 -10.77 21.04
CA GLN A 879 -25.97 -10.86 19.61
C GLN A 879 -26.76 -9.65 19.11
N GLU A 880 -27.73 -9.15 19.87
CA GLU A 880 -28.56 -8.01 19.45
C GLU A 880 -27.70 -6.73 19.39
N SER A 881 -26.79 -6.58 20.36
CA SER A 881 -25.73 -5.59 20.32
C SER A 881 -24.89 -5.73 19.04
N LEU A 882 -24.33 -6.91 18.78
CA LEU A 882 -23.48 -7.14 17.61
C LEU A 882 -24.20 -6.79 16.28
N ASP A 883 -25.47 -7.18 16.15
CA ASP A 883 -26.28 -6.88 14.97
C ASP A 883 -26.46 -5.36 14.77
N SER A 884 -26.54 -4.58 15.86
CA SER A 884 -26.69 -3.11 15.80
C SER A 884 -25.46 -2.36 15.25
N TRP A 885 -24.30 -3.03 15.26
CA TRP A 885 -23.01 -2.57 14.74
C TRP A 885 -22.68 -3.14 13.34
N THR A 886 -23.54 -3.98 12.78
CA THR A 886 -23.36 -4.52 11.43
C THR A 886 -23.93 -3.54 10.42
N TYR A 887 -23.15 -3.16 9.42
CA TYR A 887 -23.54 -2.22 8.37
C TYR A 887 -23.44 -2.88 6.99
N ASP A 888 -24.47 -2.68 6.17
CA ASP A 888 -24.43 -2.97 4.74
C ASP A 888 -24.39 -1.65 3.97
N PHE A 889 -23.44 -1.53 3.03
CA PHE A 889 -23.26 -0.35 2.20
C PHE A 889 -23.80 -0.61 0.78
N ASP A 890 -25.11 -0.84 0.70
CA ASP A 890 -25.84 -1.23 -0.52
C ASP A 890 -25.98 -0.10 -1.57
N ALA A 891 -25.50 1.10 -1.26
CA ALA A 891 -25.40 2.18 -2.22
C ALA A 891 -24.26 2.00 -3.25
N TYR A 892 -23.23 1.19 -2.93
CA TYR A 892 -22.07 0.96 -3.80
C TYR A 892 -22.21 -0.28 -4.68
N LYS A 893 -21.51 -0.27 -5.82
CA LYS A 893 -21.42 -1.43 -6.71
C LYS A 893 -20.28 -2.39 -6.37
N LEU A 894 -19.30 -1.91 -5.60
CA LEU A 894 -18.17 -2.67 -5.11
C LEU A 894 -18.25 -2.74 -3.58
N PRO A 895 -17.80 -3.83 -2.96
CA PRO A 895 -17.69 -3.90 -1.51
C PRO A 895 -16.86 -2.73 -0.98
N LEU A 896 -17.39 -2.08 0.04
CA LEU A 896 -16.70 -1.03 0.78
C LEU A 896 -16.21 -1.65 2.09
N TYR A 897 -14.95 -2.07 2.13
CA TYR A 897 -14.32 -2.68 3.30
C TYR A 897 -13.83 -1.67 4.32
#